data_AF-C3ZXZ9-F1
#
_entry.id   AF-C3ZXZ9-F1
#
_cell.length_a   1.000
_cell.length_b   1.000
_cell.length_c   1.000
_cell.angle_alpha   90.00
_cell.angle_beta   90.00
_cell.angle_gamma   90.00
#
_symmetry.space_group_name_H-M   'P 1'
#
loop_
_entity.id
_entity.type
_entity.pdbx_description
1 polymer ?
#
loop_
_entity_poly.entity_id
_entity_poly.type
_entity_poly.pdbx_seq_one_letter_code
_entity_poly.pdbx_strand_id
1 'polypeptide(L)'
;MGRMIQRLLICLLIILKELNTLEADCSCTSTSRCTCIGMGLTSIPQTLPTSISHLELTRNQITKANELLRYRNLVYVTLRENRIRNLDPFPHLPLLTSLSIEFNQITKIHSATTDVACQKSDVNNLRKLLEDHFSTNRHHVTNPAGKTAAKKFVSDTFRSYGLITWEWNFQGENKYTGTNIFAMWPGRNTGTGLDRPICLTADLDTDKNRPGRDDNGSGMAAVLEAARLITSETCIQDNTIFFAIFDFEEPTAGPDGACAAGACGSKEFNDYVVQPYLAITKVDPDQWSGIITLDSILNYNSSAMAQQIPQEDLFKEAPGLTNLYQSIKANDQKGDFIAVLYRTEGDYTLHSKFDKQWTAEGNPQYKILSGGIPYKNITDIIDAQEGKYWQLYKYLLEHDVYSFWKKNVDIPAITVSDSGDPRQREKPWGEVRPGDNMELTPDRLQFLKKTTDVVTEVIRDMAGTRQQCRDPTSEAPSGFSSGLSLSGELTLDPGKTETFTLKVSSFTSTGIVKATLSGPSWTLDFEGVGGSSLALPVILSLASGILVTALTAWCIVKRRSGYEGSEHPVDTSKRLWNEWSKRMTLKLLTTAVAILMTATTEVTCQKSDVNNLRKLLEDHFSTNRHHVTNPAGKTAAKKFVSDTFRSQYGLITWEWNFQGENKVLALPVILSLAGGILVTALTAWCIVKRRRGYEGVQKPLLGNEGKP
;
A
#
# COMPACT_ATOMS: atom_id res chain seq x y z
N MET A 1 47.69 33.24 -13.77
CA MET A 1 48.23 32.54 -12.58
C MET A 1 47.23 32.38 -11.42
N GLY A 2 46.34 33.34 -11.14
CA GLY A 2 45.43 33.26 -9.98
C GLY A 2 44.43 32.09 -9.95
N ARG A 3 43.84 31.68 -11.08
CA ARG A 3 42.87 30.56 -11.11
C ARG A 3 43.51 29.16 -11.00
N MET A 4 44.80 29.05 -11.33
CA MET A 4 45.55 27.79 -11.19
C MET A 4 46.04 27.62 -9.76
N ILE A 5 46.47 28.72 -9.11
CA ILE A 5 46.82 28.77 -7.69
C ILE A 5 45.59 28.57 -6.80
N GLN A 6 44.42 29.10 -7.17
CA GLN A 6 43.18 28.89 -6.40
C GLN A 6 42.65 27.45 -6.51
N ARG A 7 42.82 26.78 -7.66
CA ARG A 7 42.51 25.34 -7.79
C ARG A 7 43.55 24.46 -7.10
N LEU A 8 44.83 24.84 -7.12
CA LEU A 8 45.86 24.18 -6.32
C LEU A 8 45.62 24.36 -4.82
N LEU A 9 45.21 25.55 -4.35
CA LEU A 9 44.85 25.80 -2.95
C LEU A 9 43.58 25.08 -2.53
N ILE A 10 42.56 24.98 -3.39
CA ILE A 10 41.36 24.20 -3.09
C ILE A 10 41.69 22.70 -3.08
N CYS A 11 42.49 22.19 -4.01
CA CYS A 11 42.98 20.81 -3.96
C CYS A 11 43.89 20.58 -2.75
N LEU A 12 44.78 21.51 -2.39
CA LEU A 12 45.65 21.41 -1.22
C LEU A 12 44.83 21.53 0.07
N LEU A 13 43.74 22.31 0.11
CA LEU A 13 42.83 22.41 1.25
C LEU A 13 41.89 21.20 1.35
N ILE A 14 41.53 20.56 0.25
CA ILE A 14 40.81 19.27 0.26
C ILE A 14 41.75 18.17 0.74
N ILE A 15 42.99 18.14 0.23
CA ILE A 15 44.04 17.22 0.68
C ILE A 15 44.42 17.50 2.14
N LEU A 16 44.49 18.76 2.59
CA LEU A 16 44.79 19.12 3.99
C LEU A 16 43.59 18.97 4.93
N LYS A 17 42.34 18.99 4.42
CA LYS A 17 41.13 18.69 5.21
C LYS A 17 40.90 17.18 5.31
N GLU A 18 41.37 16.40 4.33
CA GLU A 18 41.53 14.94 4.44
C GLU A 18 42.74 14.54 5.31
N LEU A 19 43.79 15.38 5.42
CA LEU A 19 44.98 15.09 6.25
C LEU A 19 44.90 15.60 7.71
N ASN A 20 43.77 16.21 8.15
CA ASN A 20 43.64 16.74 9.52
C ASN A 20 42.54 16.12 10.38
N THR A 21 42.00 14.97 9.97
CA THR A 21 41.53 14.00 10.96
C THR A 21 42.60 12.95 11.06
N LEU A 22 43.25 12.82 12.22
CA LEU A 22 44.10 11.67 12.50
C LEU A 22 43.26 10.42 12.22
N GLU A 23 43.51 9.81 11.07
CA GLU A 23 42.95 8.54 10.66
C GLU A 23 43.45 7.50 11.65
N ALA A 24 42.58 7.18 12.58
CA ALA A 24 42.52 5.82 13.06
C ALA A 24 42.04 4.95 11.90
N ASP A 25 42.98 4.51 11.04
CA ASP A 25 42.69 3.68 9.87
C ASP A 25 42.24 2.28 10.32
N CYS A 26 40.92 2.14 10.53
CA CYS A 26 40.30 0.89 10.92
C CYS A 26 40.65 -0.19 9.89
N SER A 27 41.23 -1.30 10.35
CA SER A 27 41.56 -2.42 9.48
C SER A 27 40.28 -3.15 9.07
N CYS A 28 39.75 -2.81 7.89
CA CYS A 28 38.61 -3.49 7.28
C CYS A 28 39.09 -4.53 6.27
N THR A 29 38.78 -5.81 6.51
CA THR A 29 39.07 -6.88 5.55
C THR A 29 37.97 -6.96 4.49
N SER A 30 38.28 -7.55 3.33
CA SER A 30 37.30 -7.80 2.26
C SER A 30 36.12 -8.72 2.66
N THR A 31 36.16 -9.29 3.88
CA THR A 31 35.17 -10.23 4.42
C THR A 31 34.13 -9.57 5.35
N SER A 32 33.83 -8.29 5.15
CA SER A 32 32.85 -7.53 5.95
C SER A 32 33.17 -7.41 7.45
N ARG A 33 34.45 -7.49 7.84
CA ARG A 33 34.91 -7.33 9.23
C ARG A 33 35.79 -6.09 9.33
N CYS A 34 35.55 -5.25 10.34
CA CYS A 34 36.37 -4.07 10.60
C CYS A 34 36.86 -4.07 12.04
N THR A 35 38.17 -3.85 12.21
CA THR A 35 38.84 -3.80 13.51
C THR A 35 39.44 -2.42 13.75
N CYS A 36 38.98 -1.77 14.81
CA CYS A 36 39.32 -0.41 15.21
C CYS A 36 39.73 -0.36 16.70
N ILE A 37 40.74 -1.14 17.10
CA ILE A 37 41.10 -1.33 18.52
C ILE A 37 42.14 -0.33 18.99
N GLY A 38 41.95 0.30 20.16
CA GLY A 38 43.00 1.09 20.80
C GLY A 38 43.28 2.44 20.14
N MET A 39 42.33 2.93 19.33
CA MET A 39 42.54 4.02 18.38
C MET A 39 42.20 5.41 18.94
N GLY A 40 41.71 5.48 20.18
CA GLY A 40 41.32 6.74 20.80
C GLY A 40 40.02 7.34 20.25
N LEU A 41 39.21 6.56 19.53
CA LEU A 41 37.96 7.01 18.91
C LEU A 41 36.97 7.53 19.96
N THR A 42 36.37 8.70 19.72
CA THR A 42 35.35 9.29 20.60
C THR A 42 33.91 8.99 20.16
N SER A 43 33.74 8.54 18.92
CA SER A 43 32.48 8.12 18.30
C SER A 43 32.71 6.92 17.37
N ILE A 44 31.64 6.30 16.89
CA ILE A 44 31.73 5.16 15.98
C ILE A 44 32.02 5.71 14.58
N PRO A 45 33.08 5.26 13.88
CA PRO A 45 33.45 5.84 12.59
C PRO A 45 32.29 5.70 11.59
N GLN A 46 31.94 6.78 10.91
CA GLN A 46 30.86 6.83 9.90
C GLN A 46 31.39 6.62 8.47
N THR A 47 32.69 6.37 8.31
CA THR A 47 33.34 6.15 7.02
C THR A 47 33.42 4.67 6.66
N LEU A 48 33.09 3.76 7.60
CA LEU A 48 33.13 2.32 7.36
C LEU A 48 32.05 1.90 6.35
N PRO A 49 32.27 0.79 5.61
CA PRO A 49 31.25 0.22 4.73
C PRO A 49 29.98 -0.15 5.50
N THR A 50 28.81 0.21 4.99
CA THR A 50 27.52 -0.12 5.62
C THR A 50 27.22 -1.62 5.60
N SER A 51 27.95 -2.39 4.78
CA SER A 51 27.82 -3.84 4.61
C SER A 51 28.56 -4.67 5.66
N ILE A 52 29.23 -4.05 6.63
CA ILE A 52 29.99 -4.78 7.67
C ILE A 52 29.07 -5.64 8.54
N SER A 53 29.56 -6.83 8.87
CA SER A 53 28.90 -7.80 9.75
C SER A 53 29.61 -7.99 11.09
N HIS A 54 30.87 -7.60 11.20
CA HIS A 54 31.64 -7.66 12.45
C HIS A 54 32.39 -6.35 12.66
N LEU A 55 32.22 -5.75 13.84
CA LEU A 55 32.88 -4.49 14.19
C LEU A 55 33.52 -4.56 15.57
N GLU A 56 34.84 -4.36 15.62
CA GLU A 56 35.61 -4.35 16.87
C GLU A 56 36.09 -2.95 17.22
N LEU A 57 35.58 -2.39 18.31
CA LEU A 57 35.87 -1.04 18.80
C LEU A 57 36.49 -1.06 20.20
N THR A 58 37.17 -2.15 20.56
CA THR A 58 37.72 -2.35 21.92
C THR A 58 38.79 -1.29 22.25
N ARG A 59 38.86 -0.85 23.51
CA ARG A 59 39.89 0.11 24.00
C ARG A 59 39.84 1.49 23.33
N ASN A 60 38.64 2.08 23.21
CA ASN A 60 38.45 3.43 22.68
C ASN A 60 37.88 4.39 23.74
N GLN A 61 37.48 5.60 23.32
CA GLN A 61 36.90 6.65 24.17
C GLN A 61 35.44 6.94 23.79
N ILE A 62 34.74 5.96 23.21
CA ILE A 62 33.37 6.12 22.71
C ILE A 62 32.41 6.34 23.87
N THR A 63 31.53 7.32 23.73
CA THR A 63 30.57 7.70 24.78
C THR A 63 29.12 7.34 24.47
N LYS A 64 28.78 7.07 23.20
CA LYS A 64 27.44 6.74 22.71
C LYS A 64 27.48 5.62 21.68
N ALA A 65 26.47 4.75 21.66
CA ALA A 65 26.39 3.59 20.75
C ALA A 65 25.28 3.69 19.68
N ASN A 66 24.52 4.80 19.64
CA ASN A 66 23.41 5.04 18.71
C ASN A 66 23.82 4.97 17.23
N GLU A 67 25.06 5.34 16.93
CA GLU A 67 25.65 5.32 15.59
C GLU A 67 25.81 3.91 14.98
N LEU A 68 25.64 2.83 15.76
CA LEU A 68 25.60 1.47 15.23
C LEU A 68 24.44 1.25 14.25
N LEU A 69 23.37 2.06 14.32
CA LEU A 69 22.19 2.03 13.44
C LEU A 69 22.51 2.00 11.94
N ARG A 70 23.63 2.59 11.57
CA ARG A 70 24.09 2.66 10.18
C ARG A 70 24.51 1.30 9.62
N TYR A 71 24.87 0.36 10.49
CA TYR A 71 25.46 -0.92 10.15
C TYR A 71 24.46 -2.07 10.42
N ARG A 72 23.37 -2.11 9.65
CA ARG A 72 22.25 -3.05 9.84
C ARG A 72 22.64 -4.53 9.76
N ASN A 73 23.76 -4.82 9.10
CA ASN A 73 24.24 -6.19 8.89
C ASN A 73 25.12 -6.72 10.03
N LEU A 74 25.31 -5.93 11.10
CA LEU A 74 26.12 -6.34 12.23
C LEU A 74 25.56 -7.58 12.92
N VAL A 75 26.38 -8.62 12.93
CA VAL A 75 26.19 -9.87 13.65
C VAL A 75 26.96 -9.86 14.98
N TYR A 76 28.13 -9.21 14.98
CA TYR A 76 29.03 -9.14 16.12
C TYR A 76 29.54 -7.72 16.34
N VAL A 77 29.43 -7.23 17.57
CA VAL A 77 30.01 -5.94 17.99
C VAL A 77 30.74 -6.09 19.32
N THR A 78 31.95 -5.56 19.42
CA THR A 78 32.62 -5.34 20.71
C THR A 78 32.95 -3.87 20.92
N LEU A 79 32.44 -3.32 22.01
CA LEU A 79 32.65 -1.97 22.54
C LEU A 79 33.37 -2.03 23.90
N ARG A 80 34.08 -3.13 24.18
CA ARG A 80 34.77 -3.33 25.44
C ARG A 80 35.80 -2.21 25.73
N GLU A 81 35.97 -1.84 27.00
CA GLU A 81 36.94 -0.83 27.44
C GLU A 81 36.74 0.53 26.74
N ASN A 82 35.51 1.05 26.81
CA ASN A 82 35.12 2.39 26.31
C ASN A 82 34.59 3.29 27.45
N ARG A 83 34.00 4.44 27.11
CA ARG A 83 33.45 5.42 28.08
C ARG A 83 31.92 5.56 27.99
N ILE A 84 31.23 4.51 27.57
CA ILE A 84 29.77 4.52 27.47
C ILE A 84 29.18 4.56 28.89
N ARG A 85 28.31 5.54 29.14
CA ARG A 85 27.68 5.75 30.47
C ARG A 85 26.23 5.33 30.55
N ASN A 86 25.49 5.57 29.47
CA ASN A 86 24.09 5.21 29.34
C ASN A 86 23.97 4.32 28.12
N LEU A 87 23.26 3.21 28.28
CA LEU A 87 22.78 2.42 27.16
C LEU A 87 21.31 2.73 26.98
N ASP A 88 21.00 3.52 25.97
CA ASP A 88 19.65 3.59 25.40
C ASP A 88 19.28 2.19 24.88
N PRO A 89 17.98 1.86 24.70
CA PRO A 89 17.57 0.59 24.10
C PRO A 89 18.37 0.39 22.81
N PHE A 90 19.10 -0.73 22.72
CA PHE A 90 19.94 -1.00 21.56
C PHE A 90 19.08 -0.83 20.31
N PRO A 91 19.45 0.08 19.41
CA PRO A 91 18.59 0.37 18.30
C PRO A 91 18.57 -0.84 17.38
N HIS A 92 17.37 -1.29 16.96
CA HIS A 92 17.14 -2.55 16.23
C HIS A 92 18.26 -2.89 15.21
N LEU A 93 19.19 -3.76 15.65
CA LEU A 93 20.19 -4.43 14.83
C LEU A 93 19.70 -5.87 14.65
N PRO A 94 18.92 -6.16 13.59
CA PRO A 94 18.12 -7.38 13.50
C PRO A 94 18.95 -8.66 13.43
N LEU A 95 20.24 -8.56 13.06
CA LEU A 95 21.15 -9.70 12.92
C LEU A 95 22.14 -9.84 14.07
N LEU A 96 22.13 -8.93 15.05
CA LEU A 96 23.13 -8.91 16.11
C LEU A 96 22.94 -10.10 17.05
N THR A 97 23.88 -11.04 17.03
CA THR A 97 23.88 -12.23 17.89
C THR A 97 24.84 -12.09 19.07
N SER A 98 25.80 -11.17 18.98
CA SER A 98 26.82 -10.99 20.01
C SER A 98 27.19 -9.53 20.17
N LEU A 99 27.13 -9.07 21.41
CA LEU A 99 27.46 -7.72 21.84
C LEU A 99 28.30 -7.80 23.11
N SER A 100 29.54 -7.29 23.05
CA SER A 100 30.39 -7.12 24.23
C SER A 100 30.55 -5.64 24.59
N ILE A 101 30.24 -5.30 25.83
CA ILE A 101 30.25 -3.93 26.37
C ILE A 101 31.01 -3.83 27.70
N GLU A 102 31.78 -4.86 28.04
CA GLU A 102 32.51 -4.96 29.30
C GLU A 102 33.44 -3.75 29.52
N PHE A 103 33.74 -3.43 30.78
CA PHE A 103 34.67 -2.36 31.15
C PHE A 103 34.32 -0.98 30.58
N ASN A 104 33.01 -0.68 30.49
CA ASN A 104 32.49 0.68 30.25
C ASN A 104 32.10 1.36 31.58
N GLN A 105 31.59 2.59 31.50
CA GLN A 105 31.11 3.37 32.66
C GLN A 105 29.58 3.30 32.80
N ILE A 106 28.98 2.16 32.44
CA ILE A 106 27.52 2.01 32.36
C ILE A 106 26.94 2.13 33.77
N THR A 107 26.18 3.20 34.00
CA THR A 107 25.47 3.45 35.27
C THR A 107 23.97 3.25 35.16
N LYS A 108 23.45 3.30 33.91
CA LYS A 108 22.04 3.09 33.58
C LYS A 108 21.95 2.27 32.30
N ILE A 109 21.15 1.20 32.37
CA ILE A 109 20.66 0.48 31.20
C ILE A 109 19.18 0.84 31.10
N HIS A 110 18.80 1.57 30.05
CA HIS A 110 17.39 1.79 29.77
C HIS A 110 16.82 0.45 29.28
N SER A 111 16.01 -0.21 30.11
CA SER A 111 15.19 -1.33 29.64
C SER A 111 14.30 -0.79 28.52
N ALA A 112 14.10 -1.56 27.45
CA ALA A 112 12.83 -1.48 26.75
C ALA A 112 11.78 -1.78 27.81
N THR A 113 11.11 -0.75 28.32
CA THR A 113 10.06 -0.92 29.30
C THR A 113 8.96 -1.72 28.60
N THR A 114 8.55 -2.82 29.21
CA THR A 114 7.35 -3.58 28.81
C THR A 114 6.07 -2.76 28.96
N ASP A 115 6.15 -1.56 29.55
CA ASP A 115 5.25 -0.46 29.25
C ASP A 115 5.81 0.30 28.04
N VAL A 116 5.38 -0.09 26.84
CA VAL A 116 5.61 0.68 25.62
C VAL A 116 4.77 1.95 25.75
N ALA A 117 5.30 2.97 26.43
CA ALA A 117 4.89 4.32 26.13
C ALA A 117 5.26 4.55 24.66
N CYS A 118 4.26 4.59 23.78
CA CYS A 118 4.47 4.83 22.35
C CYS A 118 5.39 6.04 22.19
N GLN A 119 6.52 5.84 21.49
CA GLN A 119 7.45 6.92 21.25
C GLN A 119 6.70 8.06 20.55
N LYS A 120 6.81 9.29 21.08
CA LYS A 120 6.29 10.51 20.45
C LYS A 120 7.30 11.10 19.48
N SER A 121 6.84 11.95 18.57
CA SER A 121 7.70 12.69 17.64
C SER A 121 8.66 13.63 18.36
N ASP A 122 9.80 13.93 17.73
CA ASP A 122 10.80 14.87 18.26
C ASP A 122 10.86 16.15 17.41
N VAL A 123 10.79 17.32 18.06
CA VAL A 123 10.83 18.63 17.37
C VAL A 123 12.13 18.86 16.60
N ASN A 124 13.25 18.28 17.02
CA ASN A 124 14.52 18.37 16.32
C ASN A 124 14.54 17.48 15.07
N ASN A 125 13.88 16.32 15.11
CA ASN A 125 13.73 15.47 13.93
C ASN A 125 12.85 16.19 12.88
N LEU A 126 11.70 16.71 13.31
CA LEU A 126 10.81 17.49 12.43
C LEU A 126 11.52 18.72 11.86
N ARG A 127 12.25 19.47 12.69
CA ARG A 127 13.08 20.60 12.24
C ARG A 127 14.07 20.18 11.15
N LYS A 128 14.82 19.09 11.37
CA LYS A 128 15.81 18.59 10.39
C LYS A 128 15.16 18.18 9.08
N LEU A 129 14.05 17.46 9.12
CA LEU A 129 13.30 17.11 7.90
C LEU A 129 12.93 18.37 7.10
N LEU A 130 12.43 19.40 7.78
CA LEU A 130 12.05 20.67 7.15
C LEU A 130 13.24 21.49 6.64
N GLU A 131 14.34 21.57 7.39
CA GLU A 131 15.52 22.34 7.03
C GLU A 131 16.30 21.66 5.90
N ASP A 132 16.55 20.36 6.02
CA ASP A 132 17.47 19.62 5.15
C ASP A 132 16.82 19.12 3.86
N HIS A 133 15.51 18.84 3.88
CA HIS A 133 14.85 18.13 2.77
C HIS A 133 13.63 18.84 2.19
N PHE A 134 12.91 19.64 2.98
CA PHE A 134 11.65 20.24 2.54
C PHE A 134 11.64 21.77 2.51
N SER A 135 12.81 22.41 2.51
CA SER A 135 12.96 23.87 2.47
C SER A 135 13.08 24.48 1.08
N THR A 136 12.98 23.70 0.01
CA THR A 136 13.14 24.21 -1.37
C THR A 136 11.89 24.00 -2.21
N ASN A 137 11.67 24.86 -3.21
CA ASN A 137 10.64 24.68 -4.25
C ASN A 137 10.76 23.29 -4.88
N ARG A 138 9.64 22.63 -5.18
CA ARG A 138 9.59 21.28 -5.80
C ARG A 138 8.68 21.25 -7.04
N HIS A 139 8.54 22.39 -7.71
CA HIS A 139 7.77 22.51 -8.93
C HIS A 139 8.52 21.88 -10.13
N HIS A 140 7.81 21.16 -11.00
CA HIS A 140 8.37 20.35 -12.11
C HIS A 140 9.08 21.17 -13.19
N VAL A 141 8.76 22.46 -13.36
CA VAL A 141 9.44 23.33 -14.35
C VAL A 141 10.55 24.15 -13.72
N THR A 142 10.30 24.73 -12.54
CA THR A 142 11.20 25.76 -11.97
C THR A 142 12.25 25.15 -11.04
N ASN A 143 11.98 23.97 -10.46
CA ASN A 143 12.99 23.22 -9.72
C ASN A 143 12.81 21.69 -9.83
N PRO A 144 12.94 21.11 -11.04
CA PRO A 144 12.85 19.65 -11.23
C PRO A 144 13.92 18.88 -10.43
N ALA A 145 15.09 19.50 -10.20
CA ALA A 145 16.16 18.89 -9.40
C ALA A 145 15.77 18.78 -7.92
N GLY A 146 15.22 19.85 -7.33
CA GLY A 146 14.71 19.83 -5.96
C GLY A 146 13.57 18.82 -5.77
N LYS A 147 12.63 18.78 -6.73
CA LYS A 147 11.56 17.77 -6.75
C LYS A 147 12.11 16.34 -6.76
N THR A 148 13.08 16.08 -7.64
CA THR A 148 13.73 14.76 -7.74
C THR A 148 14.48 14.39 -6.46
N ALA A 149 15.16 15.34 -5.83
CA ALA A 149 15.88 15.13 -4.58
C ALA A 149 14.93 14.79 -3.42
N ALA A 150 13.84 15.55 -3.27
CA ALA A 150 12.81 15.29 -2.25
C ALA A 150 12.17 13.91 -2.47
N LYS A 151 11.78 13.60 -3.72
CA LYS A 151 11.22 12.29 -4.09
C LYS A 151 12.14 11.14 -3.68
N LYS A 152 13.42 11.24 -4.06
CA LYS A 152 14.42 10.21 -3.75
C LYS A 152 14.59 10.06 -2.24
N PHE A 153 14.68 11.17 -1.51
CA PHE A 153 14.82 11.15 -0.06
C PHE A 153 13.65 10.45 0.63
N VAL A 154 12.41 10.80 0.29
CA VAL A 154 11.20 10.18 0.84
C VAL A 154 11.20 8.67 0.58
N SER A 155 11.44 8.27 -0.68
CA SER A 155 11.43 6.88 -1.10
C SER A 155 12.51 6.04 -0.42
N ASP A 156 13.74 6.56 -0.35
CA ASP A 156 14.84 5.93 0.39
C ASP A 156 14.53 5.82 1.89
N THR A 157 13.90 6.85 2.46
CA THR A 157 13.55 6.90 3.89
C THR A 157 12.51 5.85 4.23
N PHE A 158 11.42 5.75 3.46
CA PHE A 158 10.42 4.69 3.64
C PHE A 158 11.03 3.29 3.53
N ARG A 159 11.89 3.04 2.54
CA ARG A 159 12.63 1.78 2.42
C ARG A 159 13.53 1.52 3.63
N SER A 160 14.17 2.56 4.17
CA SER A 160 15.03 2.45 5.36
C SER A 160 14.27 2.09 6.63
N TYR A 161 12.96 2.40 6.66
CA TYR A 161 12.03 2.01 7.73
C TYR A 161 11.45 0.59 7.51
N GLY A 162 11.83 -0.09 6.43
CA GLY A 162 11.36 -1.43 6.11
C GLY A 162 9.98 -1.49 5.45
N LEU A 163 9.44 -0.33 5.04
CA LEU A 163 8.16 -0.28 4.34
C LEU A 163 8.29 -0.84 2.91
N ILE A 164 7.25 -1.54 2.45
CA ILE A 164 7.16 -1.96 1.05
C ILE A 164 6.83 -0.71 0.22
N THR A 165 7.79 -0.21 -0.55
CA THR A 165 7.73 1.13 -1.14
C THR A 165 7.78 1.07 -2.66
N TRP A 166 6.87 1.79 -3.32
CA TRP A 166 6.79 1.90 -4.77
C TRP A 166 6.84 3.36 -5.22
N GLU A 167 7.49 3.57 -6.38
CA GLU A 167 7.44 4.83 -7.13
C GLU A 167 6.57 4.60 -8.36
N TRP A 168 5.42 5.26 -8.42
CA TRP A 168 4.46 5.09 -9.50
C TRP A 168 4.49 6.30 -10.43
N ASN A 169 5.03 6.08 -11.63
CA ASN A 169 5.06 7.09 -12.67
C ASN A 169 3.73 7.09 -13.44
N PHE A 170 3.16 8.27 -13.64
CA PHE A 170 1.93 8.46 -14.39
C PHE A 170 2.05 9.64 -15.35
N GLN A 171 1.25 9.60 -16.42
CA GLN A 171 1.25 10.65 -17.43
C GLN A 171 0.43 11.84 -16.94
N GLY A 172 1.08 12.99 -16.75
CA GLY A 172 0.42 14.27 -16.54
C GLY A 172 0.07 14.96 -17.86
N GLU A 173 -0.36 16.20 -17.76
CA GLU A 173 -0.63 17.08 -18.90
C GLU A 173 0.66 17.65 -19.53
N ASN A 174 0.52 18.24 -20.72
CA ASN A 174 1.56 18.97 -21.46
C ASN A 174 2.97 18.38 -21.30
N LYS A 175 3.17 17.14 -21.77
CA LYS A 175 4.43 16.34 -21.76
C LYS A 175 5.05 16.02 -20.40
N TYR A 176 4.48 16.43 -19.28
CA TYR A 176 5.05 16.14 -17.95
C TYR A 176 4.60 14.78 -17.43
N THR A 177 5.46 14.15 -16.63
CA THR A 177 5.21 12.86 -15.97
C THR A 177 5.30 13.11 -14.47
N GLY A 178 4.30 12.64 -13.73
CA GLY A 178 4.28 12.71 -12.27
C GLY A 178 4.81 11.42 -11.67
N THR A 179 5.28 11.48 -10.42
CA THR A 179 5.67 10.29 -9.68
C THR A 179 5.12 10.31 -8.26
N ASN A 180 4.11 9.49 -8.00
CA ASN A 180 3.68 9.22 -6.63
C ASN A 180 4.69 8.30 -5.92
N ILE A 181 4.81 8.46 -4.61
CA ILE A 181 5.48 7.50 -3.74
C ILE A 181 4.41 6.97 -2.79
N PHE A 182 4.24 5.66 -2.74
CA PHE A 182 3.43 5.06 -1.68
C PHE A 182 4.17 3.90 -1.06
N ALA A 183 3.96 3.73 0.23
CA ALA A 183 4.63 2.78 1.08
C ALA A 183 3.57 2.06 1.94
N MET A 184 3.70 0.75 2.04
CA MET A 184 2.76 -0.10 2.78
C MET A 184 3.46 -0.72 3.98
N TRP A 185 2.83 -0.56 5.14
CA TRP A 185 3.10 -1.34 6.34
C TRP A 185 1.96 -2.35 6.54
N PRO A 186 2.16 -3.61 6.13
CA PRO A 186 1.12 -4.63 6.22
C PRO A 186 0.87 -5.08 7.67
N GLY A 187 -0.38 -5.40 7.94
CA GLY A 187 -0.86 -6.00 9.19
C GLY A 187 -1.24 -7.47 9.00
N ARG A 188 -1.83 -8.07 10.04
CA ARG A 188 -2.26 -9.49 10.05
C ARG A 188 -3.34 -9.79 9.01
N ASN A 189 -4.20 -8.81 8.72
CA ASN A 189 -5.33 -8.97 7.81
C ASN A 189 -5.02 -8.56 6.36
N THR A 190 -3.82 -8.04 6.07
CA THR A 190 -3.44 -7.56 4.74
C THR A 190 -3.75 -8.60 3.66
N GLY A 191 -4.40 -8.17 2.59
CA GLY A 191 -4.76 -9.04 1.46
C GLY A 191 -6.02 -9.88 1.67
N THR A 192 -6.71 -9.77 2.82
CA THR A 192 -7.95 -10.49 3.13
C THR A 192 -9.15 -9.54 3.17
N GLY A 193 -10.39 -10.07 3.08
CA GLY A 193 -11.62 -9.30 3.27
C GLY A 193 -11.85 -8.81 4.71
N LEU A 194 -11.03 -9.27 5.66
CA LEU A 194 -11.05 -8.80 7.05
C LEU A 194 -10.22 -7.52 7.24
N ASP A 195 -9.43 -7.11 6.25
CA ASP A 195 -8.59 -5.94 6.37
C ASP A 195 -9.41 -4.66 6.50
N ARG A 196 -8.87 -3.68 7.22
CA ARG A 196 -9.44 -2.35 7.39
C ARG A 196 -8.34 -1.31 7.19
N PRO A 197 -7.92 -1.07 5.93
CA PRO A 197 -6.74 -0.26 5.67
C PRO A 197 -6.92 1.19 6.10
N ILE A 198 -5.85 1.83 6.54
CA ILE A 198 -5.82 3.28 6.80
C ILE A 198 -4.65 3.93 6.07
N CYS A 199 -4.84 5.16 5.58
CA CYS A 199 -3.82 5.91 4.85
C CYS A 199 -3.52 7.25 5.52
N LEU A 200 -2.23 7.58 5.65
CA LEU A 200 -1.76 8.93 5.97
C LEU A 200 -1.00 9.48 4.76
N THR A 201 -1.36 10.67 4.31
CA THR A 201 -0.83 11.22 3.06
C THR A 201 -0.54 12.71 3.12
N ALA A 202 0.35 13.15 2.23
CA ALA A 202 0.70 14.54 1.93
C ALA A 202 1.10 14.64 0.44
N ASP A 203 1.38 15.84 -0.06
CA ASP A 203 1.85 16.07 -1.43
C ASP A 203 3.34 16.47 -1.50
N LEU A 204 3.91 16.22 -2.67
CA LEU A 204 5.34 16.36 -2.98
C LEU A 204 5.65 17.70 -3.64
N ASP A 205 4.80 18.11 -4.57
CA ASP A 205 5.07 19.28 -5.38
C ASP A 205 4.83 20.58 -4.61
N THR A 206 4.92 21.67 -5.32
CA THR A 206 4.71 23.02 -4.81
C THR A 206 4.28 23.85 -5.99
N ASP A 207 3.47 24.87 -5.79
CA ASP A 207 3.18 25.87 -6.82
C ASP A 207 4.46 26.54 -7.35
N LYS A 208 4.35 27.07 -8.56
CA LYS A 208 5.42 27.69 -9.33
C LYS A 208 6.05 28.82 -8.52
N ASN A 209 7.35 28.71 -8.29
CA ASN A 209 8.15 29.67 -7.53
C ASN A 209 7.74 29.85 -6.04
N ARG A 210 7.09 28.86 -5.42
CA ARG A 210 6.79 28.88 -3.98
C ARG A 210 7.86 28.17 -3.13
N PRO A 211 8.11 28.63 -1.90
CA PRO A 211 8.86 27.85 -0.91
C PRO A 211 8.01 26.66 -0.51
N GLY A 212 8.63 25.50 -0.29
CA GLY A 212 7.92 24.25 -0.07
C GLY A 212 7.82 23.80 1.38
N ARG A 213 8.14 24.66 2.37
CA ARG A 213 8.33 24.22 3.77
C ARG A 213 7.05 23.94 4.51
N ASP A 214 6.10 24.87 4.45
CA ASP A 214 4.80 24.68 5.08
C ASP A 214 3.95 23.82 4.16
N ASP A 215 3.71 24.35 2.96
CA ASP A 215 3.00 23.74 1.85
C ASP A 215 3.95 23.03 0.85
N ASN A 216 3.98 21.70 0.78
CA ASN A 216 3.54 20.78 1.84
C ASN A 216 4.69 20.00 2.51
N GLY A 217 5.81 20.69 2.74
CA GLY A 217 6.96 20.12 3.45
C GLY A 217 6.63 19.69 4.88
N SER A 218 5.66 20.35 5.52
CA SER A 218 5.20 20.04 6.87
C SER A 218 4.40 18.75 6.93
N GLY A 219 3.49 18.54 5.97
CA GLY A 219 2.78 17.27 5.79
C GLY A 219 3.75 16.12 5.53
N MET A 220 4.70 16.28 4.59
CA MET A 220 5.72 15.26 4.32
C MET A 220 6.59 14.93 5.55
N ALA A 221 7.00 15.94 6.33
CA ALA A 221 7.77 15.72 7.55
C ALA A 221 6.96 14.91 8.58
N ALA A 222 5.67 15.22 8.75
CA ALA A 222 4.79 14.50 9.65
C ALA A 222 4.54 13.06 9.18
N VAL A 223 4.33 12.81 7.89
CA VAL A 223 4.19 11.46 7.31
C VAL A 223 5.44 10.62 7.59
N LEU A 224 6.63 11.17 7.32
CA LEU A 224 7.89 10.46 7.55
C LEU A 224 8.16 10.17 9.03
N GLU A 225 7.87 11.12 9.92
CA GLU A 225 8.05 10.90 11.36
C GLU A 225 7.02 9.91 11.92
N ALA A 226 5.75 9.98 11.50
CA ALA A 226 4.73 9.00 11.85
C ALA A 226 5.12 7.59 11.39
N ALA A 227 5.59 7.45 10.15
CA ALA A 227 6.08 6.19 9.61
C ALA A 227 7.27 5.65 10.42
N ARG A 228 8.23 6.50 10.79
CA ARG A 228 9.37 6.12 11.64
C ARG A 228 8.91 5.58 12.99
N LEU A 229 7.96 6.26 13.62
CA LEU A 229 7.45 5.90 14.94
C LEU A 229 6.69 4.57 14.91
N ILE A 230 5.77 4.41 13.94
CA ILE A 230 4.96 3.20 13.79
C ILE A 230 5.83 1.99 13.47
N THR A 231 6.76 2.11 12.51
CA THR A 231 7.62 0.98 12.10
C THR A 231 8.72 0.64 13.10
N SER A 232 9.03 1.54 14.04
CA SER A 232 10.00 1.28 15.11
C SER A 232 9.45 0.41 16.23
N GLU A 233 8.13 0.16 16.25
CA GLU A 233 7.51 -0.71 17.23
C GLU A 233 7.76 -2.17 16.92
N THR A 234 7.92 -2.98 17.97
CA THR A 234 8.10 -4.44 17.87
C THR A 234 6.79 -5.18 17.57
N CYS A 235 5.72 -4.45 17.23
CA CYS A 235 4.36 -4.92 17.18
C CYS A 235 3.83 -4.93 15.75
N ILE A 236 3.24 -6.05 15.32
CA ILE A 236 2.43 -6.06 14.10
C ILE A 236 0.98 -5.73 14.47
N GLN A 237 0.48 -4.67 13.85
CA GLN A 237 -0.91 -4.23 13.87
C GLN A 237 -1.84 -5.18 13.10
N ASP A 238 -3.14 -5.09 13.34
CA ASP A 238 -4.11 -5.99 12.71
C ASP A 238 -4.33 -5.64 11.23
N ASN A 239 -4.37 -4.36 10.87
CA ASN A 239 -4.74 -3.90 9.52
C ASN A 239 -3.62 -3.18 8.77
N THR A 240 -3.76 -3.10 7.45
CA THR A 240 -2.76 -2.43 6.59
C THR A 240 -2.70 -0.93 6.86
N ILE A 241 -1.49 -0.39 6.95
CA ILE A 241 -1.24 1.06 6.96
C ILE A 241 -0.58 1.44 5.63
N PHE A 242 -1.12 2.45 4.97
CA PHE A 242 -0.52 3.09 3.82
C PHE A 242 0.04 4.47 4.22
N PHE A 243 1.23 4.77 3.72
CA PHE A 243 1.78 6.11 3.67
C PHE A 243 1.90 6.50 2.20
N ALA A 244 1.37 7.65 1.82
CA ALA A 244 1.45 8.11 0.43
C ALA A 244 1.94 9.55 0.36
N ILE A 245 2.72 9.84 -0.68
CA ILE A 245 3.18 11.17 -1.03
C ILE A 245 2.82 11.37 -2.50
N PHE A 246 1.87 12.28 -2.76
CA PHE A 246 1.29 12.49 -4.07
C PHE A 246 2.03 13.56 -4.87
N ASP A 247 2.01 13.43 -6.19
CA ASP A 247 2.60 14.39 -7.10
C ASP A 247 1.53 15.09 -7.94
N PHE A 248 1.74 16.36 -8.29
CA PHE A 248 0.79 17.20 -9.02
C PHE A 248 -0.53 17.38 -8.26
N GLU A 249 -0.43 17.70 -6.97
CA GLU A 249 -1.55 18.26 -6.21
C GLU A 249 -1.92 19.64 -6.79
N GLU A 250 -0.92 20.46 -7.08
CA GLU A 250 -1.10 21.88 -7.37
C GLU A 250 -1.74 22.11 -8.75
N PRO A 251 -2.87 22.83 -8.83
CA PRO A 251 -3.53 23.11 -10.10
C PRO A 251 -2.67 24.03 -10.96
N THR A 252 -2.16 23.50 -12.07
CA THR A 252 -1.29 24.24 -12.99
C THR A 252 -1.86 24.23 -14.40
N ALA A 253 -2.29 25.41 -14.89
CA ALA A 253 -2.82 25.59 -16.24
C ALA A 253 -1.77 26.15 -17.22
N GLY A 254 -2.02 25.99 -18.51
CA GLY A 254 -1.18 26.53 -19.58
C GLY A 254 -0.06 25.59 -20.03
N PRO A 255 0.91 26.06 -20.84
CA PRO A 255 1.91 25.19 -21.48
C PRO A 255 2.90 24.53 -20.50
N ASP A 256 2.99 25.08 -19.28
CA ASP A 256 3.78 24.53 -18.17
C ASP A 256 2.92 23.67 -17.21
N GLY A 257 1.61 23.56 -17.46
CA GLY A 257 0.67 22.85 -16.61
C GLY A 257 0.85 21.35 -16.68
N ALA A 258 1.07 20.71 -15.53
CA ALA A 258 1.17 19.25 -15.44
C ALA A 258 -0.13 18.59 -14.96
N CYS A 259 -1.02 19.37 -14.34
CA CYS A 259 -2.34 18.93 -13.91
C CYS A 259 -3.26 20.16 -13.81
N ALA A 260 -4.12 20.39 -14.79
CA ALA A 260 -4.95 21.60 -14.80
C ALA A 260 -6.06 21.58 -13.73
N ALA A 261 -6.50 20.40 -13.33
CA ALA A 261 -7.53 20.20 -12.32
C ALA A 261 -6.98 20.03 -10.89
N GLY A 262 -5.65 19.97 -10.70
CA GLY A 262 -5.03 19.59 -9.43
C GLY A 262 -5.29 18.12 -9.03
N ALA A 263 -4.68 17.69 -7.92
CA ALA A 263 -4.87 16.38 -7.29
C ALA A 263 -4.68 15.17 -8.24
N CYS A 264 -3.82 15.29 -9.25
CA CYS A 264 -3.61 14.21 -10.22
C CYS A 264 -2.98 12.98 -9.55
N GLY A 265 -2.05 13.19 -8.63
CA GLY A 265 -1.38 12.11 -7.91
C GLY A 265 -2.34 11.28 -7.05
N SER A 266 -3.17 11.92 -6.24
CA SER A 266 -4.17 11.20 -5.42
C SER A 266 -5.22 10.47 -6.26
N LYS A 267 -5.65 11.06 -7.39
CA LYS A 267 -6.51 10.37 -8.36
C LYS A 267 -5.86 9.08 -8.88
N GLU A 268 -4.60 9.13 -9.27
CA GLU A 268 -3.85 7.96 -9.75
C GLU A 268 -3.68 6.91 -8.65
N PHE A 269 -3.40 7.32 -7.42
CA PHE A 269 -3.35 6.38 -6.29
C PHE A 269 -4.70 5.70 -6.05
N ASN A 270 -5.81 6.41 -6.20
CA ASN A 270 -7.12 5.81 -6.08
C ASN A 270 -7.39 4.78 -7.20
N ASP A 271 -7.10 5.15 -8.44
CA ASP A 271 -7.32 4.30 -9.62
C ASP A 271 -6.45 3.02 -9.61
N TYR A 272 -5.21 3.09 -9.12
CA TYR A 272 -4.22 2.01 -9.22
C TYR A 272 -3.88 1.29 -7.92
N VAL A 273 -4.21 1.88 -6.76
CA VAL A 273 -3.96 1.25 -5.45
C VAL A 273 -5.26 0.98 -4.73
N VAL A 274 -6.05 2.00 -4.40
CA VAL A 274 -7.22 1.85 -3.53
C VAL A 274 -8.29 0.96 -4.16
N GLN A 275 -8.77 1.29 -5.37
CA GLN A 275 -9.84 0.49 -6.01
C GLN A 275 -9.41 -0.95 -6.32
N PRO A 276 -8.20 -1.19 -6.88
CA PRO A 276 -7.72 -2.56 -7.06
C PRO A 276 -7.56 -3.32 -5.74
N TYR A 277 -7.10 -2.67 -4.67
CA TYR A 277 -6.97 -3.29 -3.36
C TYR A 277 -8.33 -3.76 -2.83
N LEU A 278 -9.34 -2.89 -2.83
CA LEU A 278 -10.72 -3.23 -2.44
C LEU A 278 -11.26 -4.39 -3.30
N ALA A 279 -11.05 -4.33 -4.62
CA ALA A 279 -11.53 -5.35 -5.55
C ALA A 279 -10.88 -6.72 -5.34
N ILE A 280 -9.59 -6.77 -5.00
CA ILE A 280 -8.84 -8.01 -4.75
C ILE A 280 -9.20 -8.59 -3.39
N THR A 281 -9.20 -7.76 -2.35
CA THR A 281 -9.43 -8.19 -0.97
C THR A 281 -10.90 -8.45 -0.65
N LYS A 282 -11.82 -7.88 -1.43
CA LYS A 282 -13.26 -7.88 -1.14
C LYS A 282 -13.61 -7.12 0.15
N VAL A 283 -12.77 -6.16 0.53
CA VAL A 283 -13.10 -5.17 1.54
C VAL A 283 -14.11 -4.20 0.93
N ASP A 284 -15.23 -3.97 1.60
CA ASP A 284 -16.19 -2.96 1.18
C ASP A 284 -15.60 -1.56 1.39
N PRO A 285 -15.91 -0.57 0.52
CA PRO A 285 -15.29 0.76 0.61
C PRO A 285 -15.49 1.49 1.95
N ASP A 286 -16.64 1.30 2.59
CA ASP A 286 -16.97 1.86 3.91
C ASP A 286 -16.22 1.17 5.06
N GLN A 287 -15.57 0.04 4.78
CA GLN A 287 -14.68 -0.68 5.69
C GLN A 287 -13.22 -0.25 5.52
N TRP A 288 -12.89 0.64 4.57
CA TRP A 288 -11.61 1.35 4.60
C TRP A 288 -11.60 2.27 5.81
N SER A 289 -10.67 2.08 6.75
CA SER A 289 -10.67 2.78 8.04
C SER A 289 -10.56 4.29 7.90
N GLY A 290 -9.78 4.76 6.92
CA GLY A 290 -9.71 6.19 6.65
C GLY A 290 -8.58 6.62 5.74
N ILE A 291 -8.68 7.84 5.22
CA ILE A 291 -7.60 8.56 4.55
C ILE A 291 -7.45 9.92 5.22
N ILE A 292 -6.29 10.18 5.79
CA ILE A 292 -5.96 11.45 6.43
C ILE A 292 -5.00 12.19 5.50
N THR A 293 -5.48 13.27 4.89
CA THR A 293 -4.68 14.16 4.05
C THR A 293 -4.14 15.29 4.92
N LEU A 294 -2.83 15.42 5.00
CA LEU A 294 -2.14 16.54 5.64
C LEU A 294 -1.78 17.55 4.57
N ASP A 295 -2.16 18.80 4.75
CA ASP A 295 -1.82 19.89 3.83
C ASP A 295 -1.61 21.17 4.63
N SER A 296 -0.36 21.67 4.64
CA SER A 296 0.05 22.89 5.35
C SER A 296 -0.30 22.82 6.84
N ILE A 297 0.62 22.34 7.68
CA ILE A 297 0.34 22.04 9.10
C ILE A 297 1.38 22.62 10.05
N LEU A 298 2.08 23.69 9.65
CA LEU A 298 3.17 24.31 10.42
C LEU A 298 2.79 25.68 11.00
N ASN A 299 1.93 26.46 10.34
CA ASN A 299 1.75 27.89 10.57
C ASN A 299 0.84 28.24 11.75
N TYR A 300 1.33 27.96 12.96
CA TYR A 300 0.79 28.54 14.18
C TYR A 300 1.08 30.04 14.25
N ASN A 301 0.03 30.85 14.43
CA ASN A 301 0.12 32.30 14.58
C ASN A 301 -0.98 32.83 15.52
N SER A 302 -0.64 33.08 16.78
CA SER A 302 -1.57 33.54 17.81
C SER A 302 -1.84 35.05 17.81
N SER A 303 -1.33 35.79 16.82
CA SER A 303 -1.62 37.21 16.64
C SER A 303 -3.07 37.42 16.24
N ALA A 304 -3.70 38.49 16.74
CA ALA A 304 -5.05 38.86 16.31
C ALA A 304 -5.10 39.08 14.78
N MET A 305 -6.21 38.69 14.15
CA MET A 305 -6.42 38.79 12.69
C MET A 305 -5.49 37.91 11.82
N ALA A 306 -4.72 37.00 12.42
CA ALA A 306 -3.84 36.10 11.68
C ALA A 306 -4.59 35.07 10.80
N GLN A 307 -5.87 34.79 11.06
CA GLN A 307 -6.76 33.99 10.21
C GLN A 307 -7.64 34.90 9.36
N GLN A 308 -7.49 34.86 8.05
CA GLN A 308 -8.53 35.37 7.15
C GLN A 308 -9.61 34.33 6.91
N ILE A 309 -10.84 34.76 6.64
CA ILE A 309 -11.96 33.88 6.33
C ILE A 309 -12.27 34.03 4.84
N PRO A 310 -12.04 33.00 4.02
CA PRO A 310 -12.24 33.08 2.58
C PRO A 310 -13.73 33.26 2.28
N GLN A 311 -14.07 34.21 1.42
CA GLN A 311 -15.45 34.48 1.00
C GLN A 311 -16.41 34.62 2.22
N GLU A 312 -16.05 35.46 3.20
CA GLU A 312 -16.68 35.53 4.54
C GLU A 312 -18.22 35.57 4.52
N ASP A 313 -18.82 36.29 3.57
CA ASP A 313 -20.29 36.36 3.43
C ASP A 313 -20.94 35.01 3.08
N LEU A 314 -20.27 34.18 2.29
CA LEU A 314 -20.71 32.82 2.00
C LEU A 314 -20.33 31.88 3.15
N PHE A 315 -19.12 32.02 3.69
CA PHE A 315 -18.58 31.14 4.72
C PHE A 315 -19.43 31.12 5.98
N LYS A 316 -19.90 32.28 6.45
CA LYS A 316 -20.71 32.38 7.68
C LYS A 316 -22.06 31.66 7.58
N GLU A 317 -22.60 31.50 6.37
CA GLU A 317 -23.91 30.90 6.08
C GLU A 317 -23.82 29.48 5.49
N ALA A 318 -22.62 29.04 5.08
CA ALA A 318 -22.42 27.76 4.43
C ALA A 318 -22.68 26.58 5.40
N PRO A 319 -23.52 25.61 5.01
CA PRO A 319 -23.77 24.41 5.80
C PRO A 319 -22.47 23.69 6.22
N GLY A 320 -22.32 23.44 7.52
CA GLY A 320 -21.13 22.80 8.08
C GLY A 320 -19.99 23.74 8.47
N LEU A 321 -20.03 25.02 8.06
CA LEU A 321 -18.98 26.00 8.33
C LEU A 321 -19.38 27.09 9.34
N THR A 322 -20.67 27.24 9.65
CA THR A 322 -21.15 28.29 10.58
C THR A 322 -20.48 28.23 11.96
N ASN A 323 -20.34 27.05 12.56
CA ASN A 323 -19.69 26.93 13.88
C ASN A 323 -18.19 27.24 13.82
N LEU A 324 -17.53 26.82 12.74
CA LEU A 324 -16.13 27.14 12.46
C LEU A 324 -15.93 28.65 12.34
N TYR A 325 -16.79 29.33 11.56
CA TYR A 325 -16.82 30.78 11.44
C TYR A 325 -16.96 31.47 12.81
N GLN A 326 -17.96 31.10 13.59
CA GLN A 326 -18.20 31.73 14.90
C GLN A 326 -17.01 31.53 15.85
N SER A 327 -16.39 30.34 15.82
CA SER A 327 -15.22 30.03 16.65
C SER A 327 -14.01 30.87 16.26
N ILE A 328 -13.78 31.09 14.96
CA ILE A 328 -12.70 31.94 14.44
C ILE A 328 -12.95 33.41 14.85
N LYS A 329 -14.18 33.93 14.65
CA LYS A 329 -14.52 35.32 15.02
C LYS A 329 -14.45 35.57 16.52
N ALA A 330 -14.92 34.64 17.33
CA ALA A 330 -14.90 34.75 18.80
C ALA A 330 -13.48 34.72 19.39
N ASN A 331 -12.49 34.24 18.62
CA ASN A 331 -11.09 34.13 19.04
C ASN A 331 -10.19 35.20 18.39
N ASP A 332 -10.74 36.40 18.14
CA ASP A 332 -10.04 37.52 17.50
C ASP A 332 -9.37 37.15 16.16
N GLN A 333 -9.92 36.14 15.46
CA GLN A 333 -9.36 35.61 14.22
C GLN A 333 -7.89 35.21 14.37
N LYS A 334 -7.49 34.65 15.51
CA LYS A 334 -6.16 34.07 15.70
C LYS A 334 -6.01 32.78 14.91
N GLY A 335 -4.77 32.48 14.55
CA GLY A 335 -4.35 31.23 13.94
C GLY A 335 -3.67 30.26 14.88
N ASP A 336 -4.31 30.02 16.01
CA ASP A 336 -3.85 29.12 17.06
C ASP A 336 -4.49 27.73 16.96
N PHE A 337 -4.98 27.34 15.79
CA PHE A 337 -5.74 26.10 15.58
C PHE A 337 -5.31 25.31 14.34
N ILE A 338 -5.52 23.98 14.39
CA ILE A 338 -5.58 23.12 13.21
C ILE A 338 -7.04 22.96 12.78
N ALA A 339 -7.30 23.06 11.47
CA ALA A 339 -8.60 22.84 10.86
C ALA A 339 -8.73 21.38 10.41
N VAL A 340 -9.91 20.78 10.62
CA VAL A 340 -10.26 19.47 10.06
C VAL A 340 -11.56 19.58 9.28
N LEU A 341 -11.52 19.34 7.97
CA LEU A 341 -12.72 19.30 7.12
C LEU A 341 -13.06 17.85 6.78
N TYR A 342 -14.35 17.52 6.91
CA TYR A 342 -14.86 16.16 6.77
C TYR A 342 -16.34 16.20 6.39
N ARG A 343 -16.88 15.11 5.84
CA ARG A 343 -18.33 14.95 5.64
C ARG A 343 -18.95 14.31 6.87
N THR A 344 -20.03 14.90 7.38
CA THR A 344 -20.70 14.38 8.59
C THR A 344 -21.26 12.99 8.38
N GLU A 345 -21.62 12.65 7.15
CA GLU A 345 -22.01 11.30 6.74
C GLU A 345 -20.85 10.66 5.97
N GLY A 346 -20.34 9.54 6.46
CA GLY A 346 -19.19 8.82 5.89
C GLY A 346 -17.89 9.00 6.67
N ASP A 347 -17.53 10.24 7.04
CA ASP A 347 -16.19 10.52 7.60
C ASP A 347 -16.19 10.68 9.14
N TYR A 348 -17.36 10.75 9.80
CA TYR A 348 -17.48 11.06 11.23
C TYR A 348 -16.71 10.10 12.14
N THR A 349 -16.65 8.81 11.82
CA THR A 349 -15.88 7.84 12.63
C THR A 349 -14.39 8.19 12.63
N LEU A 350 -13.82 8.54 11.47
CA LEU A 350 -12.42 8.97 11.35
C LEU A 350 -12.18 10.31 12.04
N HIS A 351 -13.06 11.29 11.80
CA HIS A 351 -12.99 12.61 12.42
C HIS A 351 -13.08 12.54 13.96
N SER A 352 -14.04 11.81 14.51
CA SER A 352 -14.21 11.69 15.97
C SER A 352 -13.01 11.02 16.66
N LYS A 353 -12.32 10.10 15.97
CA LYS A 353 -11.05 9.53 16.43
C LYS A 353 -9.95 10.59 16.46
N PHE A 354 -9.84 11.41 15.42
CA PHE A 354 -8.91 12.53 15.39
C PHE A 354 -9.17 13.53 16.53
N ASP A 355 -10.41 13.99 16.71
CA ASP A 355 -10.79 14.93 17.79
C ASP A 355 -10.47 14.38 19.19
N LYS A 356 -10.76 13.09 19.39
CA LYS A 356 -10.44 12.39 20.64
C LYS A 356 -8.94 12.38 20.89
N GLN A 357 -8.13 12.04 19.89
CA GLN A 357 -6.67 12.00 20.05
C GLN A 357 -6.08 13.41 20.20
N TRP A 358 -6.62 14.42 19.52
CA TRP A 358 -6.21 15.82 19.71
C TRP A 358 -6.42 16.29 21.15
N THR A 359 -7.56 15.93 21.74
CA THR A 359 -7.88 16.24 23.13
C THR A 359 -6.97 15.47 24.09
N ALA A 360 -6.71 14.19 23.81
CA ALA A 360 -5.87 13.32 24.64
C ALA A 360 -4.39 13.74 24.64
N GLU A 361 -3.87 14.22 23.51
CA GLU A 361 -2.49 14.71 23.40
C GLU A 361 -2.22 15.96 24.28
N GLY A 362 -3.28 16.68 24.64
CA GLY A 362 -3.21 17.83 25.54
C GLY A 362 -2.64 19.08 24.86
N ASN A 363 -2.10 20.01 25.65
CA ASN A 363 -1.66 21.34 25.19
C ASN A 363 -2.80 22.21 24.61
N PRO A 364 -3.58 22.89 25.48
CA PRO A 364 -4.74 23.68 25.08
C PRO A 364 -4.39 24.98 24.34
N GLN A 365 -3.10 25.35 24.26
CA GLN A 365 -2.63 26.46 23.42
C GLN A 365 -2.91 26.19 21.93
N TYR A 366 -2.84 24.93 21.52
CA TYR A 366 -3.09 24.48 20.15
C TYR A 366 -4.52 23.93 20.05
N LYS A 367 -5.39 24.71 19.43
CA LYS A 367 -6.82 24.40 19.27
C LYS A 367 -7.04 23.52 18.04
N ILE A 368 -8.22 22.90 17.99
CA ILE A 368 -8.75 22.22 16.82
C ILE A 368 -10.09 22.86 16.51
N LEU A 369 -10.34 23.15 15.24
CA LEU A 369 -11.65 23.58 14.75
C LEU A 369 -12.05 22.71 13.57
N SER A 370 -13.30 22.24 13.53
CA SER A 370 -13.73 21.30 12.50
C SER A 370 -14.90 21.85 11.68
N GLY A 371 -14.86 21.62 10.38
CA GLY A 371 -15.94 21.92 9.43
C GLY A 371 -16.60 20.63 8.98
N GLY A 372 -17.79 20.35 9.52
CA GLY A 372 -18.57 19.15 9.21
C GLY A 372 -19.53 19.39 8.05
N ILE A 373 -19.11 19.05 6.83
CA ILE A 373 -19.89 19.24 5.60
C ILE A 373 -21.07 18.26 5.57
N PRO A 374 -22.33 18.73 5.50
CA PRO A 374 -23.51 17.88 5.64
C PRO A 374 -23.93 17.20 4.33
N TYR A 375 -22.95 16.86 3.48
CA TYR A 375 -23.18 16.25 2.17
C TYR A 375 -22.27 15.05 1.99
N LYS A 376 -22.87 13.86 1.90
CA LYS A 376 -22.14 12.64 1.56
C LYS A 376 -21.53 12.75 0.14
N ASN A 377 -22.34 13.13 -0.85
CA ASN A 377 -21.92 13.37 -2.25
C ASN A 377 -21.53 14.84 -2.51
N ILE A 378 -20.66 15.44 -1.70
CA ILE A 378 -20.24 16.85 -1.91
C ILE A 378 -19.64 17.10 -3.31
N THR A 379 -19.07 16.07 -3.92
CA THR A 379 -18.48 16.14 -5.27
C THR A 379 -19.50 16.45 -6.34
N ASP A 380 -20.74 15.95 -6.22
CA ASP A 380 -21.82 16.22 -7.20
C ASP A 380 -22.17 17.71 -7.24
N ILE A 381 -22.21 18.35 -6.06
CA ILE A 381 -22.47 19.80 -5.92
C ILE A 381 -21.35 20.61 -6.58
N ILE A 382 -20.10 20.21 -6.33
CA ILE A 382 -18.91 20.90 -6.86
C ILE A 382 -18.80 20.72 -8.38
N ASP A 383 -18.93 19.48 -8.88
CA ASP A 383 -18.79 19.16 -10.31
C ASP A 383 -19.94 19.73 -11.15
N ALA A 384 -21.17 19.69 -10.65
CA ALA A 384 -22.33 20.28 -11.31
C ALA A 384 -22.37 21.82 -11.18
N GLN A 385 -21.49 22.41 -10.35
CA GLN A 385 -21.48 23.84 -10.04
C GLN A 385 -22.84 24.34 -9.52
N GLU A 386 -23.48 23.53 -8.69
CA GLU A 386 -24.85 23.75 -8.22
C GLU A 386 -24.90 24.42 -6.84
N GLY A 387 -25.87 25.32 -6.66
CA GLY A 387 -26.15 25.97 -5.38
C GLY A 387 -25.26 27.17 -5.06
N LYS A 388 -25.59 27.88 -3.97
CA LYS A 388 -24.94 29.16 -3.61
C LYS A 388 -23.47 28.99 -3.16
N TYR A 389 -23.10 27.82 -2.66
CA TYR A 389 -21.83 27.60 -1.94
C TYR A 389 -20.80 26.75 -2.67
N TRP A 390 -21.07 26.27 -3.90
CA TRP A 390 -20.18 25.32 -4.57
C TRP A 390 -18.76 25.86 -4.75
N GLN A 391 -18.59 27.16 -5.05
CA GLN A 391 -17.27 27.77 -5.21
C GLN A 391 -16.48 27.78 -3.91
N LEU A 392 -17.16 27.98 -2.78
CA LEU A 392 -16.53 27.92 -1.47
C LEU A 392 -16.13 26.49 -1.12
N TYR A 393 -17.00 25.50 -1.35
CA TYR A 393 -16.64 24.10 -1.10
C TYR A 393 -15.53 23.62 -2.02
N LYS A 394 -15.55 24.01 -3.29
CA LYS A 394 -14.46 23.76 -4.24
C LYS A 394 -13.14 24.30 -3.70
N TYR A 395 -13.12 25.57 -3.32
CA TYR A 395 -11.92 26.23 -2.77
C TYR A 395 -11.37 25.54 -1.50
N LEU A 396 -12.24 25.00 -0.64
CA LEU A 396 -11.82 24.38 0.61
C LEU A 396 -11.43 22.90 0.49
N LEU A 397 -11.92 22.21 -0.55
CA LEU A 397 -11.92 20.75 -0.60
C LEU A 397 -11.23 20.17 -1.82
N GLU A 398 -11.12 20.89 -2.95
CA GLU A 398 -10.54 20.41 -4.22
C GLU A 398 -9.00 20.30 -4.16
N HIS A 399 -8.53 19.57 -3.16
CA HIS A 399 -7.17 19.09 -2.93
C HIS A 399 -7.18 17.56 -3.06
N ASP A 400 -6.13 16.89 -2.58
CA ASP A 400 -6.02 15.43 -2.67
C ASP A 400 -7.19 14.66 -2.07
N VAL A 401 -7.83 15.18 -1.01
CA VAL A 401 -8.98 14.55 -0.35
C VAL A 401 -10.18 14.38 -1.30
N TYR A 402 -10.38 15.33 -2.21
CA TYR A 402 -11.50 15.35 -3.16
C TYR A 402 -11.49 14.15 -4.10
N SER A 403 -10.30 13.72 -4.52
CA SER A 403 -10.13 12.58 -5.43
C SER A 403 -10.70 11.28 -4.85
N PHE A 404 -10.66 11.13 -3.51
CA PHE A 404 -11.20 9.96 -2.81
C PHE A 404 -12.71 9.94 -2.83
N TRP A 405 -13.34 11.03 -2.42
CA TRP A 405 -14.80 11.17 -2.43
C TRP A 405 -15.39 11.08 -3.84
N LYS A 406 -14.70 11.66 -4.85
CA LYS A 406 -15.13 11.63 -6.24
C LYS A 406 -15.14 10.21 -6.81
N LYS A 407 -14.12 9.42 -6.47
CA LYS A 407 -14.01 8.05 -7.00
C LYS A 407 -14.96 7.11 -6.26
N ASN A 408 -15.04 7.24 -4.95
CA ASN A 408 -15.85 6.38 -4.11
C ASN A 408 -16.30 7.14 -2.86
N VAL A 409 -17.56 7.53 -2.86
CA VAL A 409 -18.15 8.33 -1.78
C VAL A 409 -18.11 7.62 -0.43
N ASP A 410 -18.12 6.29 -0.41
CA ASP A 410 -18.21 5.52 0.83
C ASP A 410 -16.86 5.40 1.55
N ILE A 411 -15.74 5.74 0.90
CA ILE A 411 -14.42 5.74 1.54
C ILE A 411 -14.33 6.93 2.51
N PRO A 412 -14.10 6.69 3.81
CA PRO A 412 -13.90 7.75 4.79
C PRO A 412 -12.60 8.51 4.52
N ALA A 413 -12.66 9.83 4.44
CA ALA A 413 -11.47 10.68 4.31
C ALA A 413 -11.65 12.02 5.00
N ILE A 414 -10.56 12.58 5.53
CA ILE A 414 -10.51 13.92 6.11
C ILE A 414 -9.30 14.68 5.57
N THR A 415 -9.40 16.01 5.55
CA THR A 415 -8.24 16.90 5.37
C THR A 415 -7.93 17.64 6.66
N VAL A 416 -6.65 17.73 6.99
CA VAL A 416 -6.10 18.39 8.18
C VAL A 416 -5.12 19.47 7.72
N SER A 417 -5.42 20.71 8.06
CA SER A 417 -4.68 21.87 7.58
C SER A 417 -4.66 23.00 8.60
N ASP A 418 -3.63 23.82 8.62
CA ASP A 418 -3.55 25.08 9.35
C ASP A 418 -4.28 26.23 8.62
N SER A 419 -4.99 25.89 7.54
CA SER A 419 -5.70 26.74 6.57
C SER A 419 -4.89 27.31 5.42
N GLY A 420 -3.57 27.09 5.37
CA GLY A 420 -2.75 27.46 4.21
C GLY A 420 -2.81 28.96 3.88
N ASP A 421 -3.22 29.29 2.65
CA ASP A 421 -3.28 30.65 2.11
C ASP A 421 -3.96 31.70 3.03
N PRO A 422 -5.17 31.43 3.55
CA PRO A 422 -5.86 32.25 4.54
C PRO A 422 -5.08 32.57 5.84
N ARG A 423 -4.06 31.79 6.21
CA ARG A 423 -3.24 32.04 7.40
C ARG A 423 -2.14 33.05 7.08
N GLN A 424 -2.13 34.16 7.82
CA GLN A 424 -1.06 35.14 7.70
C GLN A 424 0.30 34.53 8.01
N ARG A 425 1.28 34.94 7.21
CA ARG A 425 2.69 34.58 7.31
C ARG A 425 3.56 35.83 7.23
N GLU A 426 4.87 35.67 7.32
CA GLU A 426 5.85 36.75 7.38
C GLU A 426 5.85 37.64 6.12
N LYS A 427 5.41 37.11 4.98
CA LYS A 427 5.24 37.84 3.72
C LYS A 427 3.88 37.56 3.09
N PRO A 428 3.19 38.56 2.51
CA PRO A 428 1.97 38.32 1.75
C PRO A 428 2.20 37.29 0.64
N TRP A 429 1.23 36.41 0.38
CA TRP A 429 1.39 35.35 -0.61
C TRP A 429 1.84 35.85 -1.99
N GLY A 430 1.32 36.97 -2.50
CA GLY A 430 1.79 37.54 -3.79
C GLY A 430 3.28 37.92 -3.84
N GLU A 431 3.91 38.13 -2.70
CA GLU A 431 5.30 38.56 -2.55
C GLU A 431 6.26 37.42 -2.23
N VAL A 432 5.74 36.25 -1.83
CA VAL A 432 6.53 35.06 -1.49
C VAL A 432 7.32 34.57 -2.71
N ARG A 433 8.59 34.22 -2.49
CA ARG A 433 9.53 33.67 -3.49
C ARG A 433 10.11 32.33 -2.98
N PRO A 434 10.81 31.53 -3.82
CA PRO A 434 11.28 30.19 -3.46
C PRO A 434 12.16 30.11 -2.20
N GLY A 435 12.87 31.19 -1.85
CA GLY A 435 13.74 31.25 -0.67
C GLY A 435 13.03 31.71 0.62
N ASP A 436 11.77 32.16 0.53
CA ASP A 436 11.03 32.76 1.65
C ASP A 436 10.36 31.69 2.53
N ASN A 437 11.17 30.75 3.01
CA ASN A 437 10.69 29.72 3.91
C ASN A 437 10.17 30.33 5.21
N MET A 438 9.06 29.76 5.68
CA MET A 438 8.47 30.10 6.97
C MET A 438 9.47 29.86 8.11
N GLU A 439 9.55 30.77 9.07
CA GLU A 439 10.43 30.63 10.21
C GLU A 439 10.00 29.45 11.11
N LEU A 440 10.96 28.61 11.50
CA LEU A 440 10.73 27.49 12.42
C LEU A 440 10.84 27.93 13.87
N THR A 441 9.85 28.69 14.33
CA THR A 441 9.73 29.11 15.73
C THR A 441 9.43 27.89 16.63
N PRO A 442 9.73 27.97 17.94
CA PRO A 442 9.38 26.91 18.89
C PRO A 442 7.89 26.56 18.87
N ASP A 443 7.00 27.56 18.81
CA ASP A 443 5.56 27.34 18.80
C ASP A 443 5.08 26.61 17.55
N ARG A 444 5.59 26.97 16.36
CA ARG A 444 5.25 26.29 15.10
C ARG A 444 5.72 24.83 15.08
N LEU A 445 6.92 24.57 15.59
CA LEU A 445 7.42 23.19 15.68
C LEU A 445 6.66 22.36 16.70
N GLN A 446 6.25 22.94 17.83
CA GLN A 446 5.43 22.23 18.82
C GLN A 446 4.00 22.01 18.31
N PHE A 447 3.46 22.95 17.53
CA PHE A 447 2.19 22.79 16.83
C PHE A 447 2.26 21.63 15.81
N LEU A 448 3.27 21.61 14.94
CA LEU A 448 3.53 20.51 14.00
C LEU A 448 3.72 19.17 14.72
N LYS A 449 4.49 19.18 15.83
CA LYS A 449 4.72 18.00 16.67
C LYS A 449 3.41 17.44 17.20
N LYS A 450 2.53 18.29 17.77
CA LYS A 450 1.22 17.87 18.25
C LYS A 450 0.39 17.24 17.13
N THR A 451 0.32 17.89 15.96
CA THR A 451 -0.40 17.33 14.80
C THR A 451 0.17 15.98 14.39
N THR A 452 1.50 15.85 14.34
CA THR A 452 2.21 14.59 14.01
C THR A 452 1.90 13.48 15.02
N ASP A 453 1.95 13.77 16.32
CA ASP A 453 1.62 12.80 17.37
C ASP A 453 0.17 12.34 17.27
N VAL A 454 -0.76 13.28 17.06
CA VAL A 454 -2.20 12.99 16.93
C VAL A 454 -2.46 12.07 15.74
N VAL A 455 -1.96 12.39 14.55
CA VAL A 455 -2.17 11.49 13.39
C VAL A 455 -1.51 10.14 13.57
N THR A 456 -0.34 10.08 14.21
CA THR A 456 0.34 8.83 14.51
C THR A 456 -0.53 7.94 15.41
N GLU A 457 -1.13 8.50 16.47
CA GLU A 457 -2.02 7.77 17.36
C GLU A 457 -3.36 7.38 16.72
N VAL A 458 -3.92 8.22 15.85
CA VAL A 458 -5.12 7.86 15.08
C VAL A 458 -4.82 6.65 14.19
N ILE A 459 -3.69 6.66 13.47
CA ILE A 459 -3.27 5.55 12.61
C ILE A 459 -3.07 4.27 13.44
N ARG A 460 -2.37 4.36 14.58
CA ARG A 460 -2.15 3.22 15.48
C ARG A 460 -3.45 2.61 16.01
N ASP A 461 -4.37 3.45 16.49
CA ASP A 461 -5.67 3.02 17.03
C ASP A 461 -6.50 2.33 15.95
N MET A 462 -6.61 2.94 14.76
CA MET A 462 -7.46 2.42 13.69
C MET A 462 -6.86 1.21 12.97
N ALA A 463 -5.53 1.09 12.93
CA ALA A 463 -4.87 -0.12 12.42
C ALA A 463 -4.95 -1.31 13.39
N GLY A 464 -5.46 -1.12 14.61
CA GLY A 464 -5.61 -2.18 15.61
C GLY A 464 -4.31 -2.53 16.33
N THR A 465 -3.46 -1.54 16.62
CA THR A 465 -2.21 -1.76 17.37
C THR A 465 -2.53 -2.14 18.82
N ARG A 466 -2.12 -3.34 19.27
CA ARG A 466 -2.49 -3.89 20.59
C ARG A 466 -1.55 -3.42 21.71
N GLN A 467 -2.10 -3.20 22.90
CA GLN A 467 -1.32 -2.93 24.13
C GLN A 467 -0.42 -4.11 24.57
N GLN A 468 -0.73 -5.34 24.17
CA GLN A 468 0.11 -6.53 24.42
C GLN A 468 0.60 -7.10 23.09
N CYS A 469 1.87 -6.88 22.80
CA CYS A 469 2.51 -7.33 21.58
C CYS A 469 3.26 -8.64 21.78
N ARG A 470 3.09 -9.56 20.85
CA ARG A 470 3.97 -10.71 20.69
C ARG A 470 4.83 -10.48 19.47
N ASP A 471 6.12 -10.74 19.63
CA ASP A 471 7.08 -10.74 18.52
C ASP A 471 6.55 -11.70 17.42
N PRO A 472 6.42 -11.26 16.16
CA PRO A 472 6.00 -12.11 15.05
C PRO A 472 6.82 -13.40 14.94
N THR A 473 8.09 -13.38 15.36
CA THR A 473 8.96 -14.56 15.40
C THR A 473 8.59 -15.55 16.52
N SER A 474 7.92 -15.08 17.57
CA SER A 474 7.38 -15.93 18.63
C SER A 474 6.08 -16.65 18.24
N GLU A 475 5.40 -16.17 17.20
CA GLU A 475 4.21 -16.79 16.61
C GLU A 475 4.55 -17.60 15.33
N ALA A 476 5.72 -17.39 14.74
CA ALA A 476 6.17 -18.13 13.57
C ALA A 476 6.39 -19.63 13.93
N PRO A 477 5.89 -20.58 13.11
CA PRO A 477 6.18 -22.00 13.31
C PRO A 477 7.69 -22.24 13.37
N SER A 478 8.16 -23.15 14.24
CA SER A 478 9.59 -23.39 14.49
C SER A 478 10.43 -23.74 13.24
N GLY A 479 9.80 -24.19 12.15
CA GLY A 479 10.45 -24.43 10.85
C GLY A 479 10.70 -23.20 9.97
N PHE A 480 10.19 -22.01 10.35
CA PHE A 480 10.38 -20.76 9.58
C PHE A 480 11.77 -20.14 9.79
N SER A 481 12.37 -20.29 10.98
CA SER A 481 13.70 -19.75 11.31
C SER A 481 14.86 -20.47 10.63
N SER A 482 14.63 -21.70 10.13
CA SER A 482 15.60 -22.49 9.35
C SER A 482 15.55 -22.24 7.83
N GLY A 483 14.65 -21.37 7.36
CA GLY A 483 14.38 -21.14 5.95
C GLY A 483 13.36 -22.15 5.41
N LEU A 484 12.19 -21.67 4.98
CA LEU A 484 11.16 -22.50 4.35
C LEU A 484 11.51 -22.68 2.86
N SER A 485 11.67 -23.91 2.41
CA SER A 485 11.86 -24.23 0.99
C SER A 485 10.71 -25.09 0.48
N LEU A 486 9.81 -24.48 -0.29
CA LEU A 486 8.73 -25.17 -0.99
C LEU A 486 9.18 -25.45 -2.42
N SER A 487 9.03 -26.69 -2.87
CA SER A 487 9.35 -27.08 -4.25
C SER A 487 8.11 -27.67 -4.88
N GLY A 488 7.86 -27.35 -6.14
CA GLY A 488 6.69 -27.85 -6.86
C GLY A 488 6.89 -27.87 -8.35
N GLU A 489 5.87 -28.32 -9.06
CA GLU A 489 5.83 -28.38 -10.52
C GLU A 489 4.81 -27.37 -11.02
N LEU A 490 5.26 -26.41 -11.84
CA LEU A 490 4.42 -25.42 -12.50
C LEU A 490 4.26 -25.79 -13.97
N THR A 491 3.04 -26.10 -14.38
CA THR A 491 2.71 -26.32 -15.80
C THR A 491 2.43 -24.98 -16.46
N LEU A 492 3.47 -24.39 -17.05
CA LEU A 492 3.38 -23.10 -17.73
C LEU A 492 2.72 -23.22 -19.11
N ASP A 493 2.83 -24.40 -19.75
CA ASP A 493 2.21 -24.76 -21.03
C ASP A 493 1.67 -26.19 -21.02
N PRO A 494 0.66 -26.54 -21.84
CA PRO A 494 0.21 -27.92 -22.00
C PRO A 494 1.36 -28.84 -22.45
N GLY A 495 1.84 -29.68 -21.54
CA GLY A 495 2.94 -30.63 -21.77
C GLY A 495 4.33 -30.14 -21.36
N LYS A 496 4.47 -28.92 -20.82
CA LYS A 496 5.74 -28.41 -20.28
C LYS A 496 5.57 -28.06 -18.81
N THR A 497 6.06 -28.98 -17.98
CA THR A 497 6.11 -28.82 -16.53
C THR A 497 7.51 -28.36 -16.15
N GLU A 498 7.62 -27.23 -15.46
CA GLU A 498 8.89 -26.74 -14.92
C GLU A 498 8.85 -26.82 -13.39
N THR A 499 9.92 -27.32 -12.80
CA THR A 499 10.04 -27.33 -11.34
C THR A 499 10.34 -25.93 -10.84
N PHE A 500 9.58 -25.45 -9.87
CA PHE A 500 9.88 -24.22 -9.15
C PHE A 500 10.31 -24.52 -7.72
N THR A 501 11.09 -23.60 -7.15
CA THR A 501 11.44 -23.58 -5.74
C THR A 501 11.16 -22.19 -5.20
N LEU A 502 10.31 -22.11 -4.17
CA LEU A 502 10.15 -20.93 -3.34
C LEU A 502 10.99 -21.12 -2.08
N LYS A 503 12.03 -20.30 -1.92
CA LYS A 503 12.90 -20.31 -0.76
C LYS A 503 12.73 -19.03 0.04
N VAL A 504 12.21 -19.12 1.25
CA VAL A 504 12.23 -18.04 2.24
C VAL A 504 13.64 -17.97 2.84
N SER A 505 14.36 -16.88 2.56
CA SER A 505 15.76 -16.68 2.95
C SER A 505 15.91 -15.98 4.30
N SER A 506 14.96 -15.14 4.70
CA SER A 506 14.93 -14.53 6.03
C SER A 506 13.53 -14.08 6.42
N PHE A 507 13.26 -14.07 7.72
CA PHE A 507 12.09 -13.44 8.33
C PHE A 507 12.59 -12.55 9.47
N THR A 508 12.12 -11.31 9.53
CA THR A 508 12.54 -10.33 10.57
C THR A 508 11.46 -10.16 11.62
N SER A 509 11.82 -9.65 12.81
CA SER A 509 10.86 -9.30 13.88
C SER A 509 9.87 -8.20 13.49
N THR A 510 10.17 -7.44 12.44
CA THR A 510 9.27 -6.45 11.84
C THR A 510 8.35 -7.10 10.80
N GLY A 511 8.39 -8.44 10.71
CA GLY A 511 7.59 -9.28 9.83
C GLY A 511 8.12 -9.38 8.39
N ILE A 512 9.13 -8.64 7.95
CA ILE A 512 9.64 -8.71 6.56
C ILE A 512 10.16 -10.13 6.25
N VAL A 513 9.57 -10.76 5.24
CA VAL A 513 9.98 -12.02 4.58
C VAL A 513 10.77 -11.68 3.33
N LYS A 514 11.99 -12.20 3.23
CA LYS A 514 12.71 -12.29 1.97
C LYS A 514 12.50 -13.68 1.41
N ALA A 515 12.04 -13.78 0.17
CA ALA A 515 11.83 -15.05 -0.48
C ALA A 515 12.30 -14.99 -1.94
N THR A 516 12.75 -16.11 -2.46
CA THR A 516 13.19 -16.25 -3.85
C THR A 516 12.36 -17.35 -4.49
N LEU A 517 11.65 -17.04 -5.57
CA LEU A 517 11.04 -18.04 -6.43
C LEU A 517 11.95 -18.26 -7.63
N SER A 518 12.40 -19.50 -7.82
CA SER A 518 13.30 -19.86 -8.92
C SER A 518 12.74 -21.03 -9.71
N GLY A 519 12.83 -20.96 -11.04
CA GLY A 519 12.73 -22.11 -11.94
C GLY A 519 14.12 -22.56 -12.43
N PRO A 520 14.21 -23.51 -13.38
CA PRO A 520 15.49 -24.01 -13.87
C PRO A 520 16.35 -22.96 -14.60
N SER A 521 15.72 -21.91 -15.14
CA SER A 521 16.34 -20.88 -15.99
C SER A 521 16.01 -19.44 -15.58
N TRP A 522 15.29 -19.24 -14.47
CA TRP A 522 14.84 -17.92 -14.03
C TRP A 522 14.76 -17.83 -12.52
N THR A 523 14.82 -16.61 -11.99
CA THR A 523 14.74 -16.34 -10.55
C THR A 523 14.05 -15.00 -10.33
N LEU A 524 13.21 -14.94 -9.31
CA LEU A 524 12.44 -13.77 -8.90
C LEU A 524 12.53 -13.63 -7.39
N ASP A 525 13.15 -12.53 -6.94
CA ASP A 525 13.26 -12.21 -5.51
C ASP A 525 12.06 -11.35 -5.06
N PHE A 526 11.56 -11.65 -3.86
CA PHE A 526 10.48 -10.96 -3.17
C PHE A 526 10.97 -10.48 -1.80
N GLU A 527 10.57 -9.26 -1.44
CA GLU A 527 10.70 -8.72 -0.09
C GLU A 527 9.32 -8.20 0.32
N GLY A 528 8.72 -8.76 1.37
CA GLY A 528 7.38 -8.38 1.84
C GLY A 528 7.06 -8.98 3.20
N VAL A 529 6.21 -8.34 4.01
CA VAL A 529 5.99 -8.75 5.40
C VAL A 529 5.08 -10.00 5.47
N GLY A 530 5.55 -11.03 6.17
CA GLY A 530 4.81 -12.24 6.52
C GLY A 530 3.95 -12.03 7.75
N GLY A 531 2.73 -11.53 7.53
CA GLY A 531 1.59 -11.76 8.40
C GLY A 531 0.71 -12.87 7.81
N SER A 532 0.47 -13.94 8.56
CA SER A 532 -0.34 -15.14 8.24
C SER A 532 -1.68 -14.83 7.54
N SER A 533 -2.10 -15.40 6.41
CA SER A 533 -2.28 -16.81 6.03
C SER A 533 -2.25 -17.00 4.49
N LEU A 534 -1.71 -16.03 3.76
CA LEU A 534 -1.89 -15.87 2.31
C LEU A 534 -0.70 -16.32 1.43
N ALA A 535 0.20 -17.16 1.95
CA ALA A 535 1.26 -17.71 1.10
C ALA A 535 0.70 -18.51 -0.10
N LEU A 536 -0.54 -19.01 -0.05
CA LEU A 536 -1.14 -19.81 -1.13
C LEU A 536 -1.91 -18.97 -2.18
N PRO A 537 -2.72 -17.95 -1.83
CA PRO A 537 -3.55 -17.24 -2.82
C PRO A 537 -2.79 -16.22 -3.68
N VAL A 538 -1.74 -15.57 -3.15
CA VAL A 538 -0.89 -14.65 -3.93
C VAL A 538 -0.11 -15.41 -5.01
N ILE A 539 0.34 -16.63 -4.69
CA ILE A 539 0.98 -17.55 -5.64
C ILE A 539 -0.01 -18.00 -6.72
N LEU A 540 -1.28 -18.24 -6.38
CA LEU A 540 -2.34 -18.62 -7.34
C LEU A 540 -2.80 -17.46 -8.25
N SER A 541 -2.78 -16.22 -7.75
CA SER A 541 -3.13 -15.02 -8.54
C SER A 541 -2.01 -14.60 -9.50
N LEU A 542 -0.74 -14.76 -9.12
CA LEU A 542 0.39 -14.57 -10.03
C LEU A 542 0.46 -15.66 -11.11
N ALA A 543 0.13 -16.91 -10.76
CA ALA A 543 0.03 -18.02 -11.72
C ALA A 543 -1.09 -17.80 -12.76
N SER A 544 -2.20 -17.16 -12.39
CA SER A 544 -3.31 -16.90 -13.31
C SER A 544 -3.06 -15.70 -14.24
N GLY A 545 -2.35 -14.66 -13.79
CA GLY A 545 -1.92 -13.54 -14.64
C GLY A 545 -0.93 -13.96 -15.73
N ILE A 546 0.06 -14.79 -15.39
CA ILE A 546 1.07 -15.31 -16.33
C ILE A 546 0.42 -16.23 -17.39
N LEU A 547 -0.60 -17.01 -17.01
CA LEU A 547 -1.33 -17.90 -17.91
C LEU A 547 -2.09 -17.13 -19.01
N VAL A 548 -2.66 -15.98 -18.69
CA VAL A 548 -3.43 -15.14 -19.63
C VAL A 548 -2.50 -14.47 -20.65
N THR A 549 -1.34 -13.97 -20.22
CA THR A 549 -0.36 -13.35 -21.11
C THR A 549 0.31 -14.39 -22.04
N ALA A 550 0.59 -15.60 -21.52
CA ALA A 550 1.12 -16.71 -22.29
C ALA A 550 0.13 -17.26 -23.34
N LEU A 551 -1.16 -17.39 -22.99
CA LEU A 551 -2.22 -17.81 -23.92
C LEU A 551 -2.46 -16.80 -25.06
N THR A 552 -2.32 -15.50 -24.76
CA THR A 552 -2.48 -14.44 -25.76
C THR A 552 -1.29 -14.42 -26.74
N ALA A 553 -0.06 -14.64 -26.24
CA ALA A 553 1.15 -14.79 -27.05
C ALA A 553 1.14 -16.09 -27.88
N TRP A 554 0.63 -17.19 -27.34
CA TRP A 554 0.49 -18.47 -28.03
C TRP A 554 -0.49 -18.42 -29.22
N CYS A 555 -1.62 -17.72 -29.08
CA CYS A 555 -2.56 -17.50 -30.18
C CYS A 555 -1.95 -16.69 -31.35
N ILE A 556 -1.01 -15.78 -31.05
CA ILE A 556 -0.32 -14.97 -32.06
C ILE A 556 0.77 -15.79 -32.78
N VAL A 557 1.46 -16.69 -32.07
CA VAL A 557 2.56 -17.51 -32.62
C VAL A 557 2.03 -18.72 -33.40
N LYS A 558 0.97 -19.41 -32.94
CA LYS A 558 0.43 -20.60 -33.62
C LYS A 558 -0.31 -20.29 -34.93
N ARG A 559 -0.74 -19.03 -35.13
CA ARG A 559 -1.29 -18.56 -36.42
C ARG A 559 -0.21 -18.42 -37.50
N ARG A 560 1.07 -18.43 -37.12
CA ARG A 560 2.22 -18.29 -38.04
C ARG A 560 2.93 -19.61 -38.37
N SER A 561 2.64 -20.74 -37.73
CA SER A 561 3.53 -21.93 -37.79
C SER A 561 2.85 -23.30 -37.95
N GLY A 562 1.69 -23.40 -38.61
CA GLY A 562 1.00 -24.70 -38.83
C GLY A 562 0.56 -24.93 -40.28
N TYR A 563 1.52 -25.32 -41.12
CA TYR A 563 1.40 -25.76 -42.52
C TYR A 563 1.32 -27.31 -42.59
N GLU A 564 0.77 -27.87 -43.68
CA GLU A 564 1.03 -29.20 -44.27
C GLU A 564 1.09 -30.51 -43.41
N GLY A 565 0.25 -31.49 -43.78
CA GLY A 565 0.71 -32.84 -44.14
C GLY A 565 0.80 -33.99 -43.11
N SER A 566 0.11 -35.09 -43.44
CA SER A 566 0.36 -36.53 -43.15
C SER A 566 -0.44 -37.26 -42.04
N GLU A 567 -0.74 -38.54 -42.35
CA GLU A 567 -1.87 -39.39 -41.91
C GLU A 567 -1.48 -40.53 -40.92
N HIS A 568 -2.51 -41.06 -40.20
CA HIS A 568 -2.63 -42.32 -39.41
C HIS A 568 -2.14 -42.41 -37.94
N PRO A 569 -2.74 -43.28 -37.08
CA PRO A 569 -4.17 -43.45 -36.77
C PRO A 569 -4.50 -43.19 -35.26
N VAL A 570 -5.71 -42.69 -35.03
CA VAL A 570 -6.15 -41.88 -33.86
C VAL A 570 -6.88 -42.69 -32.76
N ASP A 571 -6.82 -44.03 -32.75
CA ASP A 571 -7.82 -44.80 -31.98
C ASP A 571 -7.40 -45.27 -30.56
N THR A 572 -6.11 -45.35 -30.26
CA THR A 572 -5.62 -45.66 -28.90
C THR A 572 -5.65 -44.45 -27.96
N SER A 573 -5.49 -43.23 -28.50
CA SER A 573 -5.51 -41.97 -27.75
C SER A 573 -6.93 -41.53 -27.32
N LYS A 574 -7.97 -41.86 -28.08
CA LYS A 574 -9.38 -41.58 -27.71
C LYS A 574 -9.87 -42.37 -26.50
N ARG A 575 -9.42 -43.62 -26.33
CA ARG A 575 -9.84 -44.48 -25.22
C ARG A 575 -9.13 -44.11 -23.92
N LEU A 576 -7.86 -43.73 -24.00
CA LEU A 576 -7.09 -43.15 -22.89
C LEU A 576 -7.64 -41.78 -22.47
N TRP A 577 -8.05 -40.92 -23.41
CA TRP A 577 -8.62 -39.61 -23.11
C TRP A 577 -9.98 -39.67 -22.38
N ASN A 578 -10.83 -40.64 -22.72
CA ASN A 578 -12.14 -40.80 -22.08
C ASN A 578 -12.06 -41.42 -20.67
N GLU A 579 -11.11 -42.31 -20.41
CA GLU A 579 -10.84 -42.82 -19.06
C GLU A 579 -10.14 -41.77 -18.19
N TRP A 580 -9.22 -41.00 -18.78
CA TRP A 580 -8.52 -39.92 -18.08
C TRP A 580 -9.46 -38.77 -17.71
N SER A 581 -10.36 -38.33 -18.62
CA SER A 581 -11.31 -37.24 -18.33
C SER A 581 -12.35 -37.60 -17.26
N LYS A 582 -12.84 -38.85 -17.24
CA LYS A 582 -13.75 -39.32 -16.19
C LYS A 582 -13.09 -39.37 -14.82
N ARG A 583 -11.85 -39.87 -14.74
CA ARG A 583 -11.09 -39.93 -13.48
C ARG A 583 -10.66 -38.55 -13.00
N MET A 584 -10.34 -37.63 -13.91
CA MET A 584 -9.94 -36.27 -13.57
C MET A 584 -11.12 -35.40 -13.13
N THR A 585 -12.29 -35.57 -13.74
CA THR A 585 -13.52 -34.85 -13.33
C THR A 585 -14.00 -35.33 -11.95
N LEU A 586 -13.88 -36.63 -11.66
CA LEU A 586 -14.22 -37.18 -10.34
C LEU A 586 -13.21 -36.78 -9.26
N LYS A 587 -11.91 -36.71 -9.60
CA LYS A 587 -10.86 -36.20 -8.70
C LYS A 587 -10.98 -34.70 -8.47
N LEU A 588 -11.25 -33.89 -9.49
CA LEU A 588 -11.47 -32.45 -9.34
C LEU A 588 -12.71 -32.13 -8.50
N LEU A 589 -13.80 -32.88 -8.65
CA LEU A 589 -14.97 -32.73 -7.78
C LEU A 589 -14.69 -33.15 -6.34
N THR A 590 -14.00 -34.26 -6.11
CA THR A 590 -13.67 -34.73 -4.74
C THR A 590 -12.63 -33.85 -4.05
N THR A 591 -11.66 -33.31 -4.80
CA THR A 591 -10.70 -32.32 -4.30
C THR A 591 -11.37 -30.98 -4.04
N ALA A 592 -12.29 -30.51 -4.89
CA ALA A 592 -13.05 -29.29 -4.64
C ALA A 592 -13.97 -29.42 -3.41
N VAL A 593 -14.62 -30.58 -3.22
CA VAL A 593 -15.45 -30.86 -2.02
C VAL A 593 -14.58 -31.01 -0.77
N ALA A 594 -13.41 -31.63 -0.85
CA ALA A 594 -12.47 -31.74 0.27
C ALA A 594 -11.87 -30.37 0.66
N ILE A 595 -11.59 -29.49 -0.31
CA ILE A 595 -11.17 -28.10 -0.08
C ILE A 595 -12.30 -27.28 0.55
N LEU A 596 -13.56 -27.49 0.14
CA LEU A 596 -14.73 -26.85 0.74
C LEU A 596 -15.05 -27.36 2.17
N MET A 597 -14.75 -28.63 2.48
CA MET A 597 -14.92 -29.19 3.83
C MET A 597 -13.75 -28.88 4.77
N THR A 598 -12.55 -28.58 4.27
CA THR A 598 -11.39 -28.18 5.09
C THR A 598 -11.32 -26.67 5.33
N ALA A 599 -12.04 -25.87 4.52
CA ALA A 599 -12.16 -24.42 4.71
C ALA A 599 -13.24 -24.01 5.75
N THR A 600 -13.95 -24.96 6.35
CA THR A 600 -14.90 -24.67 7.43
C THR A 600 -14.66 -25.61 8.61
N THR A 601 -14.05 -25.12 9.69
CA THR A 601 -14.48 -25.35 11.08
C THR A 601 -13.56 -24.65 12.08
N GLU A 602 -14.05 -23.58 12.70
CA GLU A 602 -14.34 -23.65 14.15
C GLU A 602 -15.88 -23.63 14.30
N VAL A 603 -16.50 -24.79 14.15
CA VAL A 603 -17.83 -25.04 14.71
C VAL A 603 -17.79 -26.45 15.27
N THR A 604 -18.09 -26.55 16.57
CA THR A 604 -18.16 -27.79 17.36
C THR A 604 -18.83 -28.95 16.60
N CYS A 605 -18.13 -30.08 16.54
CA CYS A 605 -18.61 -31.30 15.91
C CYS A 605 -19.92 -31.82 16.54
N GLN A 606 -20.97 -31.96 15.73
CA GLN A 606 -21.78 -33.19 15.75
C GLN A 606 -21.35 -34.03 14.54
N LYS A 607 -20.91 -35.27 14.80
CA LYS A 607 -20.50 -36.22 13.75
C LYS A 607 -21.68 -36.46 12.80
N SER A 608 -21.54 -36.08 11.52
CA SER A 608 -22.46 -36.53 10.47
C SER A 608 -22.07 -37.95 10.03
N ASP A 609 -22.97 -38.91 10.27
CA ASP A 609 -22.86 -40.30 9.81
C ASP A 609 -22.87 -40.37 8.27
N VAL A 610 -21.97 -41.16 7.68
CA VAL A 610 -21.92 -41.47 6.23
C VAL A 610 -23.27 -42.03 5.73
N ASN A 611 -24.05 -42.66 6.62
CA ASN A 611 -25.40 -43.13 6.31
C ASN A 611 -26.39 -41.99 6.06
N ASN A 612 -26.22 -40.81 6.69
CA ASN A 612 -27.08 -39.64 6.44
C ASN A 612 -26.79 -39.01 5.07
N LEU A 613 -25.52 -38.96 4.66
CA LEU A 613 -25.13 -38.43 3.34
C LEU A 613 -25.58 -39.37 2.21
N ARG A 614 -25.48 -40.69 2.42
CA ARG A 614 -26.01 -41.70 1.50
C ARG A 614 -27.53 -41.59 1.36
N LYS A 615 -28.24 -41.49 2.49
CA LYS A 615 -29.71 -41.34 2.51
C LYS A 615 -30.17 -40.04 1.83
N LEU A 616 -29.45 -38.93 2.02
CA LEU A 616 -29.76 -37.64 1.36
C LEU A 616 -29.57 -37.68 -0.17
N LEU A 617 -28.56 -38.42 -0.65
CA LEU A 617 -28.33 -38.64 -2.08
C LEU A 617 -29.34 -39.62 -2.69
N GLU A 618 -29.74 -40.64 -1.95
CA GLU A 618 -30.76 -41.60 -2.36
C GLU A 618 -32.17 -40.97 -2.39
N ASP A 619 -32.52 -40.17 -1.39
CA ASP A 619 -33.86 -39.57 -1.24
C ASP A 619 -34.10 -38.39 -2.21
N HIS A 620 -33.04 -37.64 -2.60
CA HIS A 620 -33.20 -36.39 -3.38
C HIS A 620 -32.42 -36.34 -4.70
N PHE A 621 -31.51 -37.29 -4.96
CA PHE A 621 -30.60 -37.24 -6.12
C PHE A 621 -30.56 -38.54 -6.95
N SER A 622 -31.44 -39.52 -6.71
CA SER A 622 -31.42 -40.83 -7.37
C SER A 622 -32.19 -40.92 -8.70
N THR A 623 -33.06 -39.96 -9.04
CA THR A 623 -33.87 -40.00 -10.27
C THR A 623 -33.28 -39.21 -11.45
N ASN A 624 -33.63 -39.62 -12.68
CA ASN A 624 -33.20 -38.96 -13.92
C ASN A 624 -33.63 -37.49 -13.94
N ARG A 625 -32.77 -36.56 -14.37
CA ARG A 625 -32.98 -35.09 -14.26
C ARG A 625 -32.89 -34.36 -15.60
N HIS A 626 -33.10 -35.10 -16.68
CA HIS A 626 -33.13 -34.56 -18.03
C HIS A 626 -34.32 -33.61 -18.21
N HIS A 627 -34.07 -32.41 -18.73
CA HIS A 627 -35.06 -31.34 -18.89
C HIS A 627 -36.27 -31.69 -19.77
N VAL A 628 -36.17 -32.73 -20.60
CA VAL A 628 -37.27 -33.22 -21.46
C VAL A 628 -37.99 -34.44 -20.88
N THR A 629 -37.25 -35.38 -20.26
CA THR A 629 -37.81 -36.71 -19.90
C THR A 629 -38.14 -36.85 -18.41
N ASN A 630 -37.64 -35.97 -17.54
CA ASN A 630 -38.13 -35.83 -16.16
C ASN A 630 -37.95 -34.38 -15.65
N PRO A 631 -38.74 -33.42 -16.18
CA PRO A 631 -38.67 -32.02 -15.76
C PRO A 631 -39.02 -31.83 -14.28
N ALA A 632 -39.95 -32.63 -13.74
CA ALA A 632 -40.38 -32.56 -12.34
C ALA A 632 -39.24 -32.92 -11.36
N GLY A 633 -38.47 -33.97 -11.64
CA GLY A 633 -37.29 -34.34 -10.84
C GLY A 633 -36.18 -33.28 -10.88
N LYS A 634 -36.02 -32.59 -12.02
CA LYS A 634 -35.08 -31.45 -12.15
C LYS A 634 -35.53 -30.26 -11.30
N THR A 635 -36.82 -29.92 -11.31
CA THR A 635 -37.38 -28.82 -10.52
C THR A 635 -37.34 -29.12 -9.01
N ALA A 636 -37.65 -30.34 -8.59
CA ALA A 636 -37.60 -30.75 -7.19
C ALA A 636 -36.18 -30.67 -6.60
N ALA A 637 -35.17 -31.16 -7.34
CA ALA A 637 -33.78 -31.07 -6.90
C ALA A 637 -33.27 -29.62 -6.86
N LYS A 638 -33.66 -28.78 -7.83
CA LYS A 638 -33.35 -27.35 -7.82
C LYS A 638 -33.95 -26.64 -6.60
N LYS A 639 -35.21 -26.94 -6.28
CA LYS A 639 -35.90 -26.36 -5.13
C LYS A 639 -35.26 -26.78 -3.82
N PHE A 640 -34.94 -28.07 -3.65
CA PHE A 640 -34.24 -28.58 -2.47
C PHE A 640 -32.88 -27.89 -2.25
N VAL A 641 -32.09 -27.75 -3.32
CA VAL A 641 -30.80 -27.04 -3.27
C VAL A 641 -31.02 -25.57 -2.90
N SER A 642 -31.90 -24.86 -3.60
CA SER A 642 -32.21 -23.45 -3.32
C SER A 642 -32.69 -23.23 -1.87
N ASP A 643 -33.61 -24.04 -1.38
CA ASP A 643 -34.14 -23.96 0.00
C ASP A 643 -33.07 -24.30 1.05
N THR A 644 -32.18 -25.25 0.78
CA THR A 644 -31.07 -25.61 1.68
C THR A 644 -30.04 -24.47 1.76
N PHE A 645 -29.65 -23.90 0.62
CA PHE A 645 -28.72 -22.77 0.58
C PHE A 645 -29.30 -21.50 1.24
N ARG A 646 -30.62 -21.31 1.14
CA ARG A 646 -31.32 -20.18 1.76
C ARG A 646 -31.53 -20.36 3.26
N SER A 647 -31.88 -21.58 3.72
CA SER A 647 -32.17 -21.85 5.13
C SER A 647 -30.94 -22.11 6.00
N GLN A 648 -29.89 -22.77 5.47
CA GLN A 648 -28.66 -23.05 6.25
C GLN A 648 -27.57 -21.99 6.11
N TYR A 649 -27.51 -21.29 4.97
CA TYR A 649 -26.37 -20.41 4.64
C TYR A 649 -26.80 -18.97 4.27
N GLY A 650 -28.10 -18.65 4.33
CA GLY A 650 -28.62 -17.30 4.10
C GLY A 650 -28.46 -16.74 2.68
N LEU A 651 -28.13 -17.57 1.69
CA LEU A 651 -27.82 -17.14 0.32
C LEU A 651 -29.10 -17.00 -0.56
N ILE A 652 -29.17 -15.95 -1.39
CA ILE A 652 -30.29 -15.68 -2.33
C ILE A 652 -29.96 -16.27 -3.72
N THR A 653 -30.90 -17.01 -4.33
CA THR A 653 -30.74 -17.63 -5.66
C THR A 653 -31.68 -17.02 -6.71
N TRP A 654 -31.20 -16.77 -7.94
CA TRP A 654 -31.98 -16.23 -9.09
C TRP A 654 -32.02 -17.21 -10.28
N GLU A 655 -33.13 -17.24 -11.05
CA GLU A 655 -33.30 -18.05 -12.28
C GLU A 655 -33.46 -17.18 -13.55
N TRP A 656 -32.81 -17.55 -14.66
CA TRP A 656 -32.95 -16.90 -15.98
C TRP A 656 -33.19 -17.94 -17.11
N ASN A 657 -34.07 -17.60 -18.07
CA ASN A 657 -34.38 -18.37 -19.29
C ASN A 657 -34.14 -17.48 -20.53
N PHE A 658 -33.58 -18.04 -21.62
CA PHE A 658 -33.28 -17.30 -22.86
C PHE A 658 -33.89 -17.94 -24.12
N GLN A 659 -34.52 -17.12 -24.98
CA GLN A 659 -34.87 -17.37 -26.39
C GLN A 659 -34.14 -16.34 -27.28
N GLY A 660 -33.85 -16.67 -28.54
CA GLY A 660 -32.70 -16.14 -29.30
C GLY A 660 -32.87 -14.99 -30.31
N GLU A 661 -31.80 -14.87 -31.13
CA GLU A 661 -31.55 -14.13 -32.40
C GLU A 661 -30.89 -12.71 -32.41
N ASN A 662 -29.59 -12.73 -32.82
CA ASN A 662 -28.74 -11.79 -33.57
C ASN A 662 -29.04 -10.26 -33.66
N LYS A 663 -28.11 -9.43 -33.14
CA LYS A 663 -27.23 -8.48 -33.89
C LYS A 663 -26.21 -7.80 -32.95
N VAL A 664 -25.02 -7.53 -33.47
CA VAL A 664 -23.80 -7.06 -32.77
C VAL A 664 -23.65 -5.54 -32.88
N LEU A 665 -23.36 -4.86 -31.76
CA LEU A 665 -22.43 -3.71 -31.70
C LEU A 665 -22.09 -3.33 -30.23
N ALA A 666 -20.77 -3.34 -29.94
CA ALA A 666 -20.02 -2.61 -28.90
C ALA A 666 -20.50 -2.60 -27.42
N LEU A 667 -20.14 -3.65 -26.67
CA LEU A 667 -19.85 -3.77 -25.22
C LEU A 667 -19.55 -5.29 -25.03
N PRO A 668 -18.50 -5.84 -24.33
CA PRO A 668 -18.13 -5.58 -22.91
C PRO A 668 -16.69 -5.98 -22.44
N VAL A 669 -16.22 -5.52 -21.27
CA VAL A 669 -15.09 -6.18 -20.51
C VAL A 669 -15.57 -6.87 -19.23
N ILE A 670 -16.84 -6.70 -18.86
CA ILE A 670 -17.43 -7.27 -17.63
C ILE A 670 -18.15 -8.63 -17.84
N LEU A 671 -18.26 -9.14 -19.08
CA LEU A 671 -18.90 -10.46 -19.34
C LEU A 671 -17.95 -11.66 -19.48
N SER A 672 -16.64 -11.49 -19.26
CA SER A 672 -15.64 -12.48 -19.69
C SER A 672 -15.44 -13.69 -18.76
N LEU A 673 -15.73 -13.59 -17.45
CA LEU A 673 -15.28 -14.63 -16.50
C LEU A 673 -16.29 -15.74 -16.21
N ALA A 674 -17.60 -15.48 -16.27
CA ALA A 674 -18.62 -16.53 -16.15
C ALA A 674 -19.15 -17.00 -17.53
N GLY A 675 -19.19 -16.11 -18.53
CA GLY A 675 -19.55 -16.46 -19.91
C GLY A 675 -18.47 -17.32 -20.59
N GLY A 676 -17.19 -17.07 -20.29
CA GLY A 676 -16.07 -17.80 -20.91
C GLY A 676 -16.08 -19.30 -20.63
N ILE A 677 -16.39 -19.73 -19.41
CA ILE A 677 -16.40 -21.15 -19.04
C ILE A 677 -17.61 -21.89 -19.66
N LEU A 678 -18.79 -21.25 -19.70
CA LEU A 678 -20.00 -21.84 -20.27
C LEU A 678 -19.96 -21.87 -21.81
N VAL A 679 -19.45 -20.81 -22.44
CA VAL A 679 -19.25 -20.74 -23.90
C VAL A 679 -18.18 -21.73 -24.34
N THR A 680 -17.08 -21.90 -23.59
CA THR A 680 -16.03 -22.87 -23.95
C THR A 680 -16.53 -24.31 -23.82
N ALA A 681 -17.35 -24.62 -22.81
CA ALA A 681 -17.98 -25.94 -22.65
C ALA A 681 -19.05 -26.23 -23.72
N LEU A 682 -19.89 -25.26 -24.09
CA LEU A 682 -20.90 -25.41 -25.14
C LEU A 682 -20.29 -25.43 -26.54
N THR A 683 -19.22 -24.67 -26.80
CA THR A 683 -18.50 -24.66 -28.07
C THR A 683 -17.72 -25.95 -28.28
N ALA A 684 -17.10 -26.50 -27.22
CA ALA A 684 -16.48 -27.83 -27.25
C ALA A 684 -17.50 -28.95 -27.50
N TRP A 685 -18.72 -28.86 -26.95
CA TRP A 685 -19.79 -29.84 -27.20
C TRP A 685 -20.40 -29.72 -28.61
N CYS A 686 -20.59 -28.49 -29.13
CA CYS A 686 -21.04 -28.25 -30.50
C CYS A 686 -20.02 -28.71 -31.56
N ILE A 687 -18.71 -28.60 -31.29
CA ILE A 687 -17.65 -29.06 -32.19
C ILE A 687 -17.55 -30.60 -32.22
N VAL A 688 -17.79 -31.27 -31.09
CA VAL A 688 -17.82 -32.75 -31.01
C VAL A 688 -19.05 -33.33 -31.73
N LYS A 689 -20.19 -32.61 -31.80
CA LYS A 689 -21.37 -33.07 -32.55
C LYS A 689 -21.35 -32.74 -34.05
N ARG A 690 -20.50 -31.80 -34.51
CA ARG A 690 -20.38 -31.42 -35.93
C ARG A 690 -19.45 -32.32 -36.76
N ARG A 691 -18.80 -33.33 -36.16
CA ARG A 691 -18.04 -34.38 -36.88
C ARG A 691 -18.78 -35.73 -37.03
N ARG A 692 -20.10 -35.75 -36.80
CA ARG A 692 -20.97 -36.91 -37.11
C ARG A 692 -21.92 -36.70 -38.30
N GLY A 693 -21.62 -35.76 -39.19
CA GLY A 693 -22.43 -35.57 -40.39
C GLY A 693 -21.61 -34.96 -41.51
N TYR A 694 -20.72 -35.75 -42.12
CA TYR A 694 -20.29 -35.63 -43.52
C TYR A 694 -19.45 -36.88 -43.87
N GLU A 695 -20.10 -38.04 -43.85
CA GLU A 695 -19.83 -39.09 -44.83
C GLU A 695 -21.14 -39.26 -45.59
N GLY A 696 -21.12 -39.00 -46.90
CA GLY A 696 -22.25 -39.23 -47.80
C GLY A 696 -22.74 -38.00 -48.55
N VAL A 697 -21.98 -37.55 -49.56
CA VAL A 697 -22.58 -36.99 -50.79
C VAL A 697 -21.83 -37.58 -51.99
N GLN A 698 -22.42 -38.59 -52.63
CA GLN A 698 -22.17 -38.88 -54.04
C GLN A 698 -23.15 -38.05 -54.90
N LYS A 699 -22.57 -37.34 -55.87
CA LYS A 699 -23.01 -36.79 -57.18
C LYS A 699 -24.49 -36.58 -57.57
N PRO A 700 -24.74 -35.66 -58.54
CA PRO A 700 -26.05 -35.08 -58.87
C PRO A 700 -26.75 -35.79 -60.03
N LEU A 701 -28.07 -35.65 -60.13
CA LEU A 701 -28.82 -35.84 -61.37
C LEU A 701 -29.95 -34.80 -61.52
N LEU A 702 -29.93 -34.17 -62.68
CA LEU A 702 -31.03 -33.46 -63.33
C LEU A 702 -32.23 -34.39 -63.55
N GLY A 703 -33.45 -33.82 -63.61
CA GLY A 703 -34.53 -34.42 -64.39
C GLY A 703 -35.94 -34.28 -63.82
N ASN A 704 -36.68 -33.35 -64.42
CA ASN A 704 -38.09 -33.41 -64.79
C ASN A 704 -39.22 -33.51 -63.74
N GLU A 705 -40.10 -32.49 -63.86
CA GLU A 705 -41.54 -32.57 -64.15
C GLU A 705 -42.41 -33.61 -63.46
N GLY A 706 -43.55 -33.13 -62.94
CA GLY A 706 -44.78 -33.92 -62.91
C GLY A 706 -45.52 -33.93 -61.57
N LYS A 707 -46.55 -33.08 -61.48
CA LYS A 707 -47.70 -33.15 -60.56
C LYS A 707 -48.42 -34.52 -60.60
N PRO A 708 -49.41 -34.80 -59.71
CA PRO A 708 -49.99 -33.94 -58.66
C PRO A 708 -49.66 -34.34 -57.22
#